data_AF-A0A7K3XEY3-F1
#
_entry.id   AF-A0A7K3XEY3-F1
#
_cell.length_a   1.000
_cell.length_b   1.000
_cell.length_c   1.000
_cell.angle_alpha   90.00
_cell.angle_beta   90.00
_cell.angle_gamma   90.00
#
_symmetry.space_group_name_H-M   'P 1'
#
loop_
_entity.id
_entity.type
_entity.pdbx_description
1 polymer ?
#
loop_
_entity_poly.entity_id
_entity_poly.type
_entity_poly.pdbx_seq_one_letter_code
_entity_poly.pdbx_strand_id
1 'polypeptide(L)'
;MKQTARNILLLLWLTGIFAGCSTKKNTPASRAYHNVSARYNVYFNAKESLKAGLQRIDKSIPDDYTRTLPIFKSALPEAAKVATSEMELAIAKCNKLIAIHSITKSPRRKTNNSERYKKFASKGEYNEYVDDSYILMGQASYYQHDYHRAIENFNYVIRKFPSEPTRYDAFLWMAKCYIEADDYTQALEIFNSLSRDAGFPKRLNQDLNLAQANYYLKDNQPDVAITHLKIALETSLPRTEKLRLNYVLAQLLVQTDKPEEASKQYLHVIKMRPNYQMAFNARISRMELAGGDSTETSHQLQKMLDDEINAEYRDRIYYTKGEIALKEGLKQNAIADFKNSVRYSTSNTKQRALSSLSVARLFFEDNNYLQAACYYDSAVAVIDATYPGYAEIITRASGLKRLANDLNTITREDSLQKLALLTDQQRTTLINNIIADLQKTEASQTIAESVALTDQNYFRSQQNRQQIGVSNNQNLWYFYNPPTVGLGKTEFQRIWGKRKLEDNWRRKNKLSTGENDTEQVAESENNTTIAETKKKATDPKKADFYLQDIPLTDSLMTVSNERIKGAMFDAGRIYRTDFNDLPRSIEALEKLNQRFRGSIYELPAFFELYQLYKQSGNELKTAEYKQKIISGYPESKYAKYLLDPNYFAQLEERKSTVEKKYSEALRLFQSYNYAKAKEVALATLAMKPDSSLLPKVKFIEVVANGPGQEKIAFADSLDRYAKEYSPSPTAVIALQIKDLIRTNSLADSQQLVAKGYIANEIVNEETKRLNDHSNDDFGGKFSYDEDMFHYYVIAFSKEAKVDVSRLIYDIANYNLDYYTSTDFDIEPINLDSKTQLVVVRSIPNKEESLIYFRSIMRKRPVFQALKGIEYVNFVASSSNYRTIIADKDYLDYLRFFIKNYSSYISSNIPADELPNPQELLAKARKEEETAEKGKFVLIQPGSKDSTGLVKPAVKVEYKGPYSQKTNVTYCYTLIFLKKQNDEAKLIKAFESFNQANFGAASIKVSVESLDDNRSILIVNGLGEKGSAMAYLQKSVSDSSLNKLIGGNNFRKFIITNENLVIFKKEKNLIQYMEFFNQVK
;
A
#
# COMPACT_ATOMS: atom_id res chain seq x y z
N MET A 1 -72.81 -16.30 -44.06
CA MET A 1 -71.71 -16.95 -44.80
C MET A 1 -70.78 -15.99 -45.57
N LYS A 2 -71.29 -15.04 -46.39
CA LYS A 2 -70.39 -14.14 -47.16
C LYS A 2 -69.51 -13.22 -46.30
N GLN A 3 -70.02 -12.76 -45.15
CA GLN A 3 -69.29 -11.84 -44.26
C GLN A 3 -68.22 -12.56 -43.42
N THR A 4 -68.50 -13.78 -42.97
CA THR A 4 -67.53 -14.64 -42.28
C THR A 4 -66.42 -15.10 -43.23
N ALA A 5 -66.76 -15.48 -44.47
CA ALA A 5 -65.75 -15.79 -45.51
C ALA A 5 -64.89 -14.57 -45.87
N ARG A 6 -65.49 -13.37 -45.96
CA ARG A 6 -64.74 -12.13 -46.19
C ARG A 6 -63.78 -11.83 -45.03
N ASN A 7 -64.21 -11.99 -43.79
CA ASN A 7 -63.36 -11.77 -42.62
C ASN A 7 -62.25 -12.81 -42.52
N ILE A 8 -62.52 -14.08 -42.86
CA ILE A 8 -61.50 -15.14 -42.91
C ILE A 8 -60.48 -14.88 -44.02
N LEU A 9 -60.92 -14.45 -45.21
CA LEU A 9 -60.02 -14.03 -46.30
C LEU A 9 -59.18 -12.81 -45.92
N LEU A 10 -59.77 -11.85 -45.21
CA LEU A 10 -59.06 -10.65 -44.73
C LEU A 10 -58.04 -11.02 -43.63
N LEU A 11 -58.38 -11.96 -42.76
CA LEU A 11 -57.49 -12.51 -41.74
C LEU A 11 -56.35 -13.33 -42.37
N LEU A 12 -56.65 -14.18 -43.36
CA LEU A 12 -55.67 -14.95 -44.12
C LEU A 12 -54.72 -14.06 -44.92
N TRP A 13 -55.26 -13.00 -45.52
CA TRP A 13 -54.49 -11.98 -46.23
C TRP A 13 -53.59 -11.19 -45.28
N LEU A 14 -54.10 -10.79 -44.10
CA LEU A 14 -53.30 -10.20 -43.03
C LEU A 14 -52.19 -11.15 -42.55
N THR A 15 -52.49 -12.43 -42.31
CA THR A 15 -51.47 -13.42 -41.91
C THR A 15 -50.41 -13.65 -42.99
N GLY A 16 -50.79 -13.60 -44.28
CA GLY A 16 -49.85 -13.66 -45.40
C GLY A 16 -48.91 -12.45 -45.48
N ILE A 17 -49.40 -11.25 -45.12
CA ILE A 17 -48.57 -10.05 -45.01
C ILE A 17 -47.58 -10.16 -43.85
N PHE A 18 -48.00 -10.67 -42.69
CA PHE A 18 -47.13 -10.82 -41.53
C PHE A 18 -46.09 -11.94 -41.68
N ALA A 19 -46.41 -13.04 -42.37
CA ALA A 19 -45.47 -14.13 -42.65
C ALA A 19 -44.35 -13.76 -43.67
N GLY A 20 -44.53 -12.68 -44.43
CA GLY A 20 -43.56 -12.19 -45.43
C GLY A 20 -42.58 -11.12 -44.93
N CYS A 21 -42.74 -10.62 -43.70
CA CYS A 21 -41.91 -9.57 -43.11
C CYS A 21 -40.61 -10.16 -42.55
N SER A 22 -39.60 -10.28 -43.41
CA SER A 22 -38.25 -10.71 -43.06
C SER A 22 -37.27 -9.54 -43.12
N THR A 23 -36.32 -9.49 -42.17
CA THR A 23 -35.17 -8.58 -42.21
C THR A 23 -34.30 -8.75 -43.46
N LYS A 24 -34.41 -9.90 -44.15
CA LYS A 24 -33.77 -10.15 -45.46
C LYS A 24 -34.44 -9.41 -46.63
N LYS A 25 -35.51 -8.65 -46.39
CA LYS A 25 -36.20 -7.81 -47.38
C LYS A 25 -36.39 -6.40 -46.84
N ASN A 26 -35.99 -5.38 -47.62
CA ASN A 26 -36.17 -3.97 -47.27
C ASN A 26 -37.35 -3.34 -48.05
N THR A 27 -38.58 -3.68 -47.64
CA THR A 27 -39.83 -3.10 -48.17
C THR A 27 -40.46 -2.15 -47.14
N PRO A 28 -41.35 -1.21 -47.54
CA PRO A 28 -42.05 -0.35 -46.59
C PRO A 28 -42.80 -1.14 -45.50
N ALA A 29 -43.49 -2.23 -45.86
CA ALA A 29 -44.21 -3.09 -44.93
C ALA A 29 -43.27 -3.81 -43.95
N SER A 30 -42.15 -4.35 -44.45
CA SER A 30 -41.12 -4.99 -43.60
C SER A 30 -40.55 -4.00 -42.59
N ARG A 31 -40.15 -2.79 -43.04
CA ARG A 31 -39.64 -1.74 -42.15
C ARG A 31 -40.68 -1.33 -41.09
N ALA A 32 -41.93 -1.10 -41.50
CA ALA A 32 -43.00 -0.74 -40.57
C ALA A 32 -43.21 -1.82 -39.49
N TYR A 33 -43.27 -3.10 -39.90
CA TYR A 33 -43.42 -4.21 -38.98
C TYR A 33 -42.25 -4.32 -37.98
N HIS A 34 -41.01 -4.27 -38.48
CA HIS A 34 -39.83 -4.39 -37.63
C HIS A 34 -39.63 -3.16 -36.73
N ASN A 35 -39.96 -1.95 -37.19
CA ASN A 35 -39.92 -0.75 -36.34
C ASN A 35 -40.96 -0.80 -35.22
N VAL A 36 -42.22 -1.13 -35.52
CA VAL A 36 -43.29 -1.22 -34.50
C VAL A 36 -42.96 -2.32 -33.48
N SER A 37 -42.53 -3.49 -33.95
CA SER A 37 -42.15 -4.60 -33.07
C SER A 37 -40.92 -4.26 -32.22
N ALA A 38 -39.89 -3.65 -32.82
CA ALA A 38 -38.69 -3.21 -32.10
C ALA A 38 -39.04 -2.19 -31.01
N ARG A 39 -39.85 -1.18 -31.34
CA ARG A 39 -40.28 -0.12 -30.40
C ARG A 39 -40.99 -0.68 -29.19
N TYR A 40 -42.09 -1.40 -29.40
CA TYR A 40 -43.04 -1.73 -28.32
C TYR A 40 -42.70 -3.04 -27.59
N ASN A 41 -42.03 -4.00 -28.24
CA ASN A 41 -41.75 -5.29 -27.61
C ASN A 41 -40.35 -5.38 -27.02
N VAL A 42 -39.36 -4.67 -27.58
CA VAL A 42 -37.96 -4.88 -27.18
C VAL A 42 -37.36 -3.62 -26.60
N TYR A 43 -37.36 -2.51 -27.34
CA TYR A 43 -36.77 -1.25 -26.91
C TYR A 43 -37.49 -0.67 -25.68
N PHE A 44 -38.83 -0.60 -25.70
CA PHE A 44 -39.62 -0.14 -24.55
C PHE A 44 -39.30 -0.95 -23.28
N ASN A 45 -39.25 -2.28 -23.38
CA ASN A 45 -38.95 -3.14 -22.25
C ASN A 45 -37.50 -2.99 -21.75
N ALA A 46 -36.54 -2.76 -22.65
CA ALA A 46 -35.17 -2.45 -22.26
C ALA A 46 -35.11 -1.13 -21.48
N LYS A 47 -35.83 -0.10 -21.95
CA LYS A 47 -35.88 1.22 -21.33
C LYS A 47 -36.54 1.19 -19.95
N GLU A 48 -37.64 0.46 -19.81
CA GLU A 48 -38.29 0.26 -18.50
C GLU A 48 -37.39 -0.52 -17.54
N SER A 49 -36.63 -1.51 -18.02
CA SER A 49 -35.63 -2.21 -17.21
C SER A 49 -34.57 -1.25 -16.66
N LEU A 50 -33.95 -0.45 -17.54
CA LEU A 50 -32.96 0.55 -17.12
C LEU A 50 -33.54 1.53 -16.10
N LYS A 51 -34.76 2.04 -16.34
CA LYS A 51 -35.46 2.93 -15.41
C LYS A 51 -35.73 2.27 -14.05
N ALA A 52 -36.11 0.99 -14.02
CA ALA A 52 -36.29 0.24 -12.78
C ALA A 52 -34.97 0.14 -12.01
N GLY A 53 -33.85 -0.09 -12.70
CA GLY A 53 -32.52 -0.10 -12.09
C GLY A 53 -32.14 1.25 -11.47
N LEU A 54 -32.43 2.37 -12.15
CA LEU A 54 -32.21 3.72 -11.59
C LEU A 54 -33.06 3.99 -10.34
N GLN A 55 -34.34 3.59 -10.36
CA GLN A 55 -35.20 3.69 -9.18
C GLN A 55 -34.68 2.84 -8.02
N ARG A 56 -34.04 1.71 -8.32
CA ARG A 56 -33.43 0.84 -7.31
C ARG A 56 -32.19 1.48 -6.69
N ILE A 57 -31.32 2.08 -7.51
CA ILE A 57 -30.19 2.90 -7.04
C ILE A 57 -30.69 3.99 -6.08
N ASP A 58 -31.71 4.75 -6.49
CA ASP A 58 -32.24 5.86 -5.69
C ASP A 58 -32.81 5.42 -4.33
N LYS A 59 -33.45 4.26 -4.27
CA LYS A 59 -34.08 3.72 -3.05
C LYS A 59 -33.10 2.99 -2.13
N SER A 60 -32.14 2.26 -2.70
CA SER A 60 -31.25 1.37 -1.94
C SER A 60 -30.00 2.07 -1.41
N ILE A 61 -29.58 3.18 -2.03
CA ILE A 61 -28.38 3.91 -1.63
C ILE A 61 -28.79 5.18 -0.85
N PRO A 62 -28.61 5.19 0.48
CA PRO A 62 -28.92 6.36 1.29
C PRO A 62 -27.94 7.50 0.97
N ASP A 63 -28.45 8.73 1.03
CA ASP A 63 -27.60 9.91 0.86
C ASP A 63 -26.75 10.17 2.11
N ASP A 64 -25.48 10.48 1.87
CA ASP A 64 -24.51 10.83 2.90
C ASP A 64 -24.37 12.35 2.99
N TYR A 65 -25.23 12.96 3.82
CA TYR A 65 -25.26 14.40 4.01
C TYR A 65 -24.05 14.96 4.77
N THR A 66 -23.13 14.11 5.23
CA THR A 66 -21.86 14.56 5.84
C THR A 66 -20.86 15.07 4.81
N ARG A 67 -21.09 14.79 3.52
CA ARG A 67 -20.26 15.21 2.39
C ARG A 67 -21.13 15.87 1.32
N THR A 68 -20.49 16.55 0.36
CA THR A 68 -21.19 17.03 -0.84
C THR A 68 -21.78 15.85 -1.59
N LEU A 69 -23.09 15.87 -1.82
CA LEU A 69 -23.76 14.81 -2.56
C LEU A 69 -23.30 14.85 -4.02
N PRO A 70 -23.04 13.70 -4.66
CA PRO A 70 -22.69 13.69 -6.08
C PRO A 70 -23.89 14.16 -6.90
N ILE A 71 -23.66 14.88 -8.01
CA ILE A 71 -24.71 15.28 -8.96
C ILE A 71 -25.50 14.04 -9.38
N PHE A 72 -24.79 12.98 -9.80
CA PHE A 72 -25.37 11.70 -10.16
C PHE A 72 -25.15 10.67 -9.05
N LYS A 73 -26.23 10.22 -8.40
CA LYS A 73 -26.15 9.14 -7.38
C LYS A 73 -25.55 7.85 -7.96
N SER A 74 -25.73 7.61 -9.26
CA SER A 74 -25.16 6.47 -9.98
C SER A 74 -23.63 6.47 -10.10
N ALA A 75 -22.96 7.58 -9.81
CA ALA A 75 -21.50 7.64 -9.77
C ALA A 75 -20.91 6.96 -8.52
N LEU A 76 -21.74 6.67 -7.52
CA LEU A 76 -21.29 5.97 -6.31
C LEU A 76 -20.92 4.51 -6.62
N PRO A 77 -19.79 3.98 -6.09
CA PRO A 77 -19.33 2.61 -6.36
C PRO A 77 -20.37 1.52 -6.08
N GLU A 78 -21.25 1.73 -5.10
CA GLU A 78 -22.29 0.78 -4.72
C GLU A 78 -23.41 0.69 -5.78
N ALA A 79 -23.58 1.72 -6.63
CA ALA A 79 -24.63 1.78 -7.65
C ALA A 79 -24.52 0.65 -8.67
N ALA A 80 -23.29 0.30 -9.08
CA ALA A 80 -23.03 -0.77 -10.02
C ALA A 80 -23.65 -2.10 -9.58
N LYS A 81 -23.48 -2.45 -8.30
CA LYS A 81 -24.00 -3.70 -7.71
C LYS A 81 -25.51 -3.69 -7.53
N VAL A 82 -26.10 -2.53 -7.24
CA VAL A 82 -27.54 -2.41 -6.96
C VAL A 82 -28.38 -2.61 -8.22
N ALA A 83 -27.93 -2.10 -9.37
CA ALA A 83 -28.71 -2.13 -10.61
C ALA A 83 -28.29 -3.23 -11.60
N THR A 84 -27.31 -4.09 -11.27
CA THR A 84 -26.68 -5.00 -12.24
C THR A 84 -27.70 -5.84 -13.02
N SER A 85 -28.67 -6.44 -12.32
CA SER A 85 -29.66 -7.34 -12.94
C SER A 85 -30.54 -6.61 -13.96
N GLU A 86 -31.00 -5.40 -13.63
CA GLU A 86 -31.81 -4.58 -14.51
C GLU A 86 -31.02 -4.08 -15.73
N MET A 87 -29.72 -3.78 -15.55
CA MET A 87 -28.84 -3.38 -16.64
C MET A 87 -28.55 -4.55 -17.59
N GLU A 88 -28.28 -5.75 -17.08
CA GLU A 88 -28.10 -6.97 -17.89
C GLU A 88 -29.36 -7.28 -18.70
N LEU A 89 -30.55 -7.15 -18.10
CA LEU A 89 -31.80 -7.36 -18.79
C LEU A 89 -32.00 -6.32 -19.91
N ALA A 90 -31.67 -5.05 -19.67
CA ALA A 90 -31.73 -4.00 -20.69
C ALA A 90 -30.80 -4.35 -21.87
N ILE A 91 -29.55 -4.73 -21.60
CA ILE A 91 -28.57 -5.14 -22.60
C ILE A 91 -29.06 -6.36 -23.39
N ALA A 92 -29.58 -7.38 -22.72
CA ALA A 92 -30.09 -8.59 -23.36
C ALA A 92 -31.27 -8.28 -24.32
N LYS A 93 -32.15 -7.36 -23.93
CA LYS A 93 -33.25 -6.89 -24.79
C LYS A 93 -32.71 -6.13 -26.00
N CYS A 94 -31.79 -5.18 -25.82
CA CYS A 94 -31.16 -4.46 -26.93
C CYS A 94 -30.45 -5.40 -27.92
N ASN A 95 -29.68 -6.38 -27.43
CA ASN A 95 -29.06 -7.41 -28.27
C ASN A 95 -30.11 -8.19 -29.06
N LYS A 96 -31.24 -8.54 -28.44
CA LYS A 96 -32.36 -9.21 -29.13
C LYS A 96 -32.97 -8.33 -30.23
N LEU A 97 -33.11 -7.02 -29.99
CA LEU A 97 -33.60 -6.08 -30.99
C LEU A 97 -32.68 -6.07 -32.20
N ILE A 98 -31.38 -5.90 -31.97
CA ILE A 98 -30.36 -5.85 -33.02
C ILE A 98 -30.36 -7.17 -33.81
N ALA A 99 -30.38 -8.31 -33.13
CA ALA A 99 -30.34 -9.62 -33.78
C ALA A 99 -31.58 -9.90 -34.66
N ILE A 100 -32.78 -9.49 -34.24
CA ILE A 100 -34.05 -9.92 -34.87
C ILE A 100 -34.66 -8.83 -35.77
N HIS A 101 -34.38 -7.55 -35.50
CA HIS A 101 -35.07 -6.44 -36.15
C HIS A 101 -34.15 -5.50 -36.95
N SER A 102 -32.82 -5.70 -36.92
CA SER A 102 -31.90 -4.97 -37.80
C SER A 102 -32.18 -5.27 -39.27
N ILE A 103 -32.21 -4.22 -40.09
CA ILE A 103 -32.40 -4.32 -41.53
C ILE A 103 -31.21 -3.61 -42.17
N THR A 104 -30.21 -4.36 -42.62
CA THR A 104 -29.01 -3.81 -43.30
C THR A 104 -29.08 -3.90 -44.83
N LYS A 105 -30.04 -4.66 -45.36
CA LYS A 105 -30.21 -4.82 -46.81
C LYS A 105 -30.67 -3.52 -47.45
N SER A 106 -29.99 -3.07 -48.51
CA SER A 106 -30.37 -1.87 -49.25
C SER A 106 -31.78 -1.97 -49.87
N PRO A 107 -32.52 -0.84 -49.95
CA PRO A 107 -33.84 -0.79 -50.58
C PRO A 107 -33.73 -0.97 -52.10
N ARG A 108 -34.81 -1.43 -52.74
CA ARG A 108 -34.86 -1.62 -54.19
C ARG A 108 -34.59 -0.29 -54.92
N ARG A 109 -33.56 -0.28 -55.79
CA ARG A 109 -33.16 0.87 -56.63
C ARG A 109 -34.32 1.34 -57.50
N LYS A 110 -34.55 2.67 -57.54
CA LYS A 110 -35.49 3.31 -58.47
C LYS A 110 -34.73 3.95 -59.64
N THR A 111 -35.40 4.09 -60.79
CA THR A 111 -34.85 4.64 -62.04
C THR A 111 -34.73 6.16 -62.02
N ASN A 112 -35.59 6.86 -61.27
CA ASN A 112 -35.50 8.30 -61.03
C ASN A 112 -35.39 8.57 -59.52
N ASN A 113 -34.21 8.98 -59.04
CA ASN A 113 -33.88 9.05 -57.61
C ASN A 113 -33.75 10.51 -57.15
N SER A 114 -34.67 10.95 -56.29
CA SER A 114 -34.51 12.23 -55.58
C SER A 114 -33.31 12.18 -54.63
N GLU A 115 -32.73 13.33 -54.32
CA GLU A 115 -31.59 13.43 -53.39
C GLU A 115 -31.94 12.86 -52.01
N ARG A 116 -33.19 13.07 -51.55
CA ARG A 116 -33.75 12.46 -50.35
C ARG A 116 -33.74 10.93 -50.41
N TYR A 117 -34.07 10.33 -51.55
CA TYR A 117 -34.05 8.88 -51.71
C TYR A 117 -32.63 8.33 -51.75
N LYS A 118 -31.68 9.03 -52.39
CA LYS A 118 -30.26 8.63 -52.36
C LYS A 118 -29.70 8.63 -50.94
N LYS A 119 -29.95 9.70 -50.16
CA LYS A 119 -29.57 9.78 -48.73
C LYS A 119 -30.22 8.69 -47.87
N PHE A 120 -31.47 8.34 -48.16
CA PHE A 120 -32.13 7.22 -47.49
C PHE A 120 -31.49 5.87 -47.88
N ALA A 121 -31.26 5.63 -49.17
CA ALA A 121 -30.70 4.38 -49.68
C ALA A 121 -29.21 4.18 -49.38
N SER A 122 -28.49 5.23 -48.96
CA SER A 122 -27.11 5.14 -48.49
C SER A 122 -26.99 4.77 -47.01
N LYS A 123 -28.11 4.63 -46.28
CA LYS A 123 -28.09 4.18 -44.88
C LYS A 123 -27.61 2.72 -44.80
N GLY A 124 -26.76 2.44 -43.82
CA GLY A 124 -26.31 1.07 -43.50
C GLY A 124 -27.29 0.28 -42.63
N GLU A 125 -28.25 0.98 -42.02
CA GLU A 125 -29.29 0.41 -41.16
C GLU A 125 -30.62 1.17 -41.40
N TYR A 126 -31.72 0.43 -41.45
CA TYR A 126 -33.04 0.94 -41.82
C TYR A 126 -34.09 0.80 -40.71
N ASN A 127 -33.73 0.20 -39.58
CA ASN A 127 -34.53 0.20 -38.36
C ASN A 127 -34.14 1.39 -37.47
N GLU A 128 -35.14 2.19 -37.09
CA GLU A 128 -34.97 3.46 -36.36
C GLU A 128 -34.60 3.28 -34.88
N TYR A 129 -34.63 2.05 -34.33
CA TYR A 129 -34.37 1.78 -32.92
C TYR A 129 -33.05 1.04 -32.67
N VAL A 130 -32.25 0.80 -33.71
CA VAL A 130 -30.97 0.07 -33.58
C VAL A 130 -29.92 0.96 -32.93
N ASP A 131 -29.76 2.19 -33.39
CA ASP A 131 -28.88 3.19 -32.76
C ASP A 131 -29.33 3.52 -31.33
N ASP A 132 -30.63 3.73 -31.11
CA ASP A 132 -31.21 3.90 -29.77
C ASP A 132 -30.89 2.71 -28.84
N SER A 133 -30.85 1.48 -29.37
CA SER A 133 -30.50 0.29 -28.60
C SER A 133 -29.03 0.25 -28.20
N TYR A 134 -28.11 0.69 -29.07
CA TYR A 134 -26.70 0.84 -28.72
C TYR A 134 -26.50 1.94 -27.67
N ILE A 135 -27.22 3.07 -27.75
CA ILE A 135 -27.21 4.09 -26.69
C ILE A 135 -27.64 3.48 -25.35
N LEU A 136 -28.74 2.73 -25.35
CA LEU A 136 -29.27 2.13 -24.12
C LEU A 136 -28.35 1.05 -23.54
N MET A 137 -27.68 0.27 -24.39
CA MET A 137 -26.62 -0.66 -23.97
C MET A 137 -25.44 0.09 -23.35
N GLY A 138 -25.02 1.20 -23.96
CA GLY A 138 -23.95 2.03 -23.41
C GLY A 138 -24.33 2.62 -22.05
N GLN A 139 -25.55 3.11 -21.90
CA GLN A 139 -26.07 3.60 -20.61
C GLN A 139 -26.11 2.50 -19.55
N ALA A 140 -26.60 1.31 -19.91
CA ALA A 140 -26.63 0.17 -19.01
C ALA A 140 -25.22 -0.24 -18.55
N SER A 141 -24.26 -0.31 -19.47
CA SER A 141 -22.84 -0.57 -19.14
C SER A 141 -22.24 0.54 -18.27
N TYR A 142 -22.55 1.81 -18.52
CA TYR A 142 -22.13 2.93 -17.68
C TYR A 142 -22.64 2.76 -16.24
N TYR A 143 -23.91 2.39 -16.08
CA TYR A 143 -24.48 2.15 -14.75
C TYR A 143 -23.95 0.87 -14.08
N GLN A 144 -23.38 -0.07 -14.83
CA GLN A 144 -22.60 -1.20 -14.32
C GLN A 144 -21.15 -0.82 -13.98
N HIS A 145 -20.75 0.43 -14.24
CA HIS A 145 -19.38 0.93 -14.15
C HIS A 145 -18.40 0.21 -15.10
N ASP A 146 -18.92 -0.41 -16.16
CA ASP A 146 -18.13 -0.91 -17.29
C ASP A 146 -18.01 0.21 -18.34
N TYR A 147 -17.20 1.22 -18.00
CA TYR A 147 -17.03 2.41 -18.83
C TYR A 147 -16.40 2.10 -20.18
N HIS A 148 -15.52 1.10 -20.25
CA HIS A 148 -14.92 0.66 -21.52
C HIS A 148 -16.00 0.16 -22.49
N ARG A 149 -16.83 -0.79 -22.05
CA ARG A 149 -17.92 -1.30 -22.88
C ARG A 149 -18.96 -0.24 -23.19
N ALA A 150 -19.21 0.69 -22.27
CA ALA A 150 -20.09 1.83 -22.54
C ALA A 150 -19.56 2.68 -23.70
N ILE A 151 -18.27 3.07 -23.63
CA ILE A 151 -17.56 3.83 -24.67
C ILE A 151 -17.57 3.09 -26.02
N GLU A 152 -17.39 1.77 -26.06
CA GLU A 152 -17.48 0.99 -27.29
C GLU A 152 -18.85 1.11 -27.97
N ASN A 153 -19.94 1.02 -27.19
CA ASN A 153 -21.30 1.16 -27.70
C ASN A 153 -21.55 2.58 -28.23
N PHE A 154 -21.12 3.62 -27.50
CA PHE A 154 -21.27 5.00 -27.95
C PHE A 154 -20.43 5.30 -29.19
N ASN A 155 -19.19 4.80 -29.25
CA ASN A 155 -18.34 4.91 -30.43
C ASN A 155 -18.94 4.21 -31.65
N TYR A 156 -19.61 3.07 -31.46
CA TYR A 156 -20.34 2.41 -32.54
C TYR A 156 -21.42 3.34 -33.10
N VAL A 157 -22.20 4.01 -32.24
CA VAL A 157 -23.24 4.97 -32.68
C VAL A 157 -22.62 6.12 -33.47
N ILE A 158 -21.56 6.75 -32.93
CA ILE A 158 -20.87 7.88 -33.57
C ILE A 158 -20.35 7.49 -34.96
N ARG A 159 -19.74 6.31 -35.10
CA ARG A 159 -19.13 5.84 -36.35
C ARG A 159 -20.15 5.33 -37.37
N LYS A 160 -21.19 4.61 -36.94
CA LYS A 160 -22.15 3.95 -37.84
C LYS A 160 -23.37 4.79 -38.17
N PHE A 161 -23.69 5.78 -37.34
CA PHE A 161 -24.84 6.68 -37.52
C PHE A 161 -24.41 8.16 -37.50
N PRO A 162 -23.39 8.57 -38.28
CA PRO A 162 -22.82 9.92 -38.21
C PRO A 162 -23.79 11.03 -38.65
N SER A 163 -24.87 10.68 -39.35
CA SER A 163 -25.92 11.63 -39.77
C SER A 163 -27.13 11.67 -38.84
N GLU A 164 -27.26 10.74 -37.90
CA GLU A 164 -28.40 10.67 -36.98
C GLU A 164 -28.16 11.57 -35.76
N PRO A 165 -29.20 12.15 -35.14
CA PRO A 165 -29.07 12.95 -33.93
C PRO A 165 -28.57 12.17 -32.71
N THR A 166 -28.74 10.84 -32.69
CA THR A 166 -28.31 9.93 -31.61
C THR A 166 -26.80 9.98 -31.35
N ARG A 167 -26.00 10.44 -32.32
CA ARG A 167 -24.56 10.71 -32.12
C ARG A 167 -24.30 11.71 -31.00
N TYR A 168 -25.18 12.70 -30.80
CA TYR A 168 -25.01 13.72 -29.76
C TYR A 168 -25.25 13.13 -28.37
N ASP A 169 -26.25 12.25 -28.23
CA ASP A 169 -26.45 11.46 -27.01
C ASP A 169 -25.21 10.59 -26.75
N ALA A 170 -24.69 9.90 -27.78
CA ALA A 170 -23.49 9.07 -27.66
C ALA A 170 -22.27 9.86 -27.18
N PHE A 171 -21.97 11.02 -27.79
CA PHE A 171 -20.87 11.89 -27.36
C PHE A 171 -21.02 12.30 -25.89
N LEU A 172 -22.21 12.75 -25.50
CA LEU A 172 -22.45 13.23 -24.14
C LEU A 172 -22.31 12.12 -23.09
N TRP A 173 -22.81 10.92 -23.39
CA TRP A 173 -22.62 9.76 -22.53
C TRP A 173 -21.17 9.26 -22.51
N MET A 174 -20.46 9.37 -23.62
CA MET A 174 -19.04 9.07 -23.69
C MET A 174 -18.22 10.03 -22.82
N ALA A 175 -18.55 11.33 -22.82
CA ALA A 175 -17.96 12.30 -21.89
C ALA A 175 -18.23 11.93 -20.43
N LYS A 176 -19.45 11.51 -20.08
CA LYS A 176 -19.76 10.99 -18.73
C LYS A 176 -18.90 9.79 -18.35
N CYS A 177 -18.66 8.86 -19.29
CA CYS A 177 -17.78 7.72 -19.05
C CYS A 177 -16.34 8.17 -18.77
N TYR A 178 -15.81 9.11 -19.56
CA TYR A 178 -14.46 9.64 -19.34
C TYR A 178 -14.32 10.38 -18.00
N ILE A 179 -15.35 11.14 -17.58
CA ILE A 179 -15.37 11.79 -16.25
C ILE A 179 -15.27 10.77 -15.12
N GLU A 180 -16.06 9.69 -15.17
CA GLU A 180 -16.04 8.68 -14.10
C GLU A 180 -14.82 7.74 -14.20
N ALA A 181 -14.11 7.74 -15.32
CA ALA A 181 -12.83 7.04 -15.51
C ALA A 181 -11.60 7.93 -15.22
N ASP A 182 -11.80 9.12 -14.64
CA ASP A 182 -10.78 10.13 -14.34
C ASP A 182 -9.97 10.61 -15.58
N ASP A 183 -10.50 10.44 -16.79
CA ASP A 183 -9.93 10.94 -18.05
C ASP A 183 -10.55 12.28 -18.43
N TYR A 184 -10.18 13.32 -17.70
CA TYR A 184 -10.74 14.66 -17.85
C TYR A 184 -10.40 15.30 -19.20
N THR A 185 -9.25 14.97 -19.79
CA THR A 185 -8.83 15.51 -21.10
C THR A 185 -9.82 15.12 -22.20
N GLN A 186 -10.17 13.84 -22.32
CA GLN A 186 -11.10 13.37 -23.34
C GLN A 186 -12.52 13.93 -23.14
N ALA A 187 -12.96 14.07 -21.89
CA ALA A 187 -14.26 14.67 -21.60
C ALA A 187 -14.33 16.13 -22.06
N LEU A 188 -13.28 16.92 -21.80
CA LEU A 188 -13.20 18.33 -22.19
C LEU A 188 -13.19 18.52 -23.70
N GLU A 189 -12.46 17.68 -24.44
CA GLU A 189 -12.47 17.71 -25.92
C GLU A 189 -13.88 17.53 -26.48
N ILE A 190 -14.64 16.57 -25.95
CA ILE A 190 -16.02 16.33 -26.36
C ILE A 190 -16.88 17.56 -26.06
N PHE A 191 -16.78 18.16 -24.86
CA PHE A 191 -17.57 19.36 -24.52
C PHE A 191 -17.25 20.55 -25.43
N ASN A 192 -15.97 20.75 -25.76
CA ASN A 192 -15.54 21.79 -26.69
C ASN A 192 -16.06 21.55 -28.10
N SER A 193 -16.15 20.30 -28.54
CA SER A 193 -16.73 19.94 -29.82
C SER A 193 -18.25 20.16 -29.84
N LEU A 194 -18.96 19.69 -28.80
CA LEU A 194 -20.42 19.82 -28.70
C LEU A 194 -20.87 21.28 -28.60
N SER A 195 -20.15 22.10 -27.81
CA SER A 195 -20.51 23.52 -27.60
C SER A 195 -20.34 24.39 -28.85
N ARG A 196 -19.48 23.97 -29.80
CA ARG A 196 -19.23 24.70 -31.06
C ARG A 196 -20.13 24.25 -32.22
N ASP A 197 -20.81 23.11 -32.08
CA ASP A 197 -21.65 22.57 -33.13
C ASP A 197 -23.04 23.22 -33.14
N ALA A 198 -23.32 24.05 -34.15
CA ALA A 198 -24.62 24.70 -34.34
C ALA A 198 -25.78 23.69 -34.54
N GLY A 199 -25.49 22.44 -34.87
CA GLY A 199 -26.44 21.34 -34.98
C GLY A 199 -26.78 20.64 -33.65
N PHE A 200 -26.16 21.04 -32.53
CA PHE A 200 -26.41 20.41 -31.24
C PHE A 200 -27.89 20.55 -30.80
N PRO A 201 -28.57 19.43 -30.46
CA PRO A 201 -29.99 19.47 -30.10
C PRO A 201 -30.25 20.21 -28.78
N LYS A 202 -31.09 21.24 -28.80
CA LYS A 202 -31.49 22.00 -27.58
C LYS A 202 -32.02 21.12 -26.44
N ARG A 203 -32.61 19.96 -26.75
CA ARG A 203 -33.09 18.99 -25.75
C ARG A 203 -31.98 18.43 -24.85
N LEU A 204 -30.72 18.47 -25.31
CA LEU A 204 -29.56 17.95 -24.59
C LEU A 204 -28.77 19.04 -23.84
N ASN A 205 -29.17 20.31 -23.92
CA ASN A 205 -28.49 21.40 -23.23
C ASN A 205 -28.45 21.18 -21.71
N GLN A 206 -29.52 20.63 -21.15
CA GLN A 206 -29.59 20.31 -19.73
C GLN A 206 -28.60 19.21 -19.35
N ASP A 207 -28.59 18.09 -20.08
CA ASP A 207 -27.66 16.99 -19.83
C ASP A 207 -26.20 17.42 -20.02
N LEU A 208 -25.92 18.30 -20.99
CA LEU A 208 -24.60 18.88 -21.22
C LEU A 208 -24.15 19.69 -20.00
N ASN A 209 -24.98 20.60 -19.51
CA ASN A 209 -24.64 21.40 -18.33
C ASN A 209 -24.49 20.55 -17.06
N LEU A 210 -25.29 19.49 -16.87
CA LEU A 210 -25.10 18.58 -15.74
C LEU A 210 -23.81 17.77 -15.86
N ALA A 211 -23.44 17.32 -17.07
CA ALA A 211 -22.18 16.64 -17.30
C ALA A 211 -20.97 17.58 -17.10
N GLN A 212 -21.05 18.83 -17.56
CA GLN A 212 -20.03 19.85 -17.33
C GLN A 212 -19.93 20.21 -15.85
N ALA A 213 -21.05 20.38 -15.15
CA ALA A 213 -21.03 20.60 -13.71
C ALA A 213 -20.34 19.42 -12.97
N ASN A 214 -20.64 18.17 -13.34
CA ASN A 214 -19.97 17.00 -12.76
C ASN A 214 -18.48 16.96 -13.08
N TYR A 215 -18.10 17.28 -14.32
CA TYR A 215 -16.70 17.42 -14.74
C TYR A 215 -15.95 18.43 -13.87
N TYR A 216 -16.46 19.66 -13.75
CA TYR A 216 -15.77 20.71 -12.99
C TYR A 216 -15.73 20.42 -11.49
N LEU A 217 -16.70 19.68 -10.93
CA LEU A 217 -16.60 19.21 -9.54
C LEU A 217 -15.47 18.20 -9.35
N LYS A 218 -15.32 17.27 -10.29
CA LYS A 218 -14.27 16.25 -10.25
C LYS A 218 -12.88 16.83 -10.52
N ASP A 219 -12.79 17.85 -11.36
CA ASP A 219 -11.59 18.64 -11.65
C ASP A 219 -11.28 19.70 -10.57
N ASN A 220 -11.97 19.68 -9.43
CA ASN A 220 -11.76 20.57 -8.27
C ASN A 220 -11.99 22.07 -8.58
N GLN A 221 -12.95 22.39 -9.46
CA GLN A 221 -13.36 23.75 -9.85
C GLN A 221 -14.85 24.02 -9.49
N PRO A 222 -15.19 24.15 -8.20
CA PRO A 222 -16.59 24.24 -7.75
C PRO A 222 -17.33 25.49 -8.22
N ASP A 223 -16.66 26.65 -8.38
CA ASP A 223 -17.30 27.87 -8.88
C ASP A 223 -17.81 27.74 -10.31
N VAL A 224 -17.05 27.07 -11.19
CA VAL A 224 -17.45 26.81 -12.58
C VAL A 224 -18.60 25.79 -12.59
N ALA A 225 -18.52 24.76 -11.75
CA ALA A 225 -19.60 23.79 -11.59
C ALA A 225 -20.92 24.45 -11.15
N ILE A 226 -20.88 25.42 -10.22
CA ILE A 226 -22.06 26.18 -9.78
C ILE A 226 -22.73 26.89 -10.96
N THR A 227 -21.94 27.46 -11.88
CA THR A 227 -22.46 28.18 -13.05
C THR A 227 -23.25 27.23 -13.95
N HIS A 228 -22.67 26.08 -14.31
CA HIS A 228 -23.36 25.07 -15.13
C HIS A 228 -24.57 24.46 -14.40
N LEU A 229 -24.46 24.23 -13.09
CA LEU A 229 -25.56 23.69 -12.29
C LEU A 229 -26.75 24.65 -12.22
N LYS A 230 -26.50 25.96 -12.07
CA LYS A 230 -27.55 27.00 -12.12
C LYS A 230 -28.28 26.98 -13.47
N ILE A 231 -27.54 26.91 -14.59
CA ILE A 231 -28.13 26.81 -15.94
C ILE A 231 -28.99 25.55 -16.09
N ALA A 232 -28.49 24.39 -15.62
CA ALA A 232 -29.24 23.15 -15.69
C ALA A 232 -30.57 23.18 -14.90
N LEU A 233 -30.61 23.94 -13.79
CA LEU A 233 -31.78 24.11 -12.93
C LEU A 233 -32.88 25.03 -13.50
N GLU A 234 -32.57 25.83 -14.53
CA GLU A 234 -33.56 26.66 -15.25
C GLU A 234 -34.50 25.82 -16.13
N THR A 235 -34.10 24.61 -16.49
CA THR A 235 -34.87 23.70 -17.35
C THR A 235 -35.80 22.80 -16.52
N SER A 236 -36.82 22.23 -17.15
CA SER A 236 -37.73 21.27 -16.51
C SER A 236 -36.98 19.99 -16.09
N LEU A 237 -37.04 19.64 -14.81
CA LEU A 237 -36.43 18.43 -14.22
C LEU A 237 -37.47 17.63 -13.44
N PRO A 238 -37.32 16.30 -13.33
CA PRO A 238 -38.04 15.51 -12.34
C PRO A 238 -37.86 16.11 -10.94
N ARG A 239 -38.92 16.11 -10.12
CA ARG A 239 -38.90 16.73 -8.79
C ARG A 239 -37.78 16.20 -7.89
N THR A 240 -37.52 14.90 -7.94
CA THR A 240 -36.48 14.22 -7.14
C THR A 240 -35.08 14.71 -7.50
N GLU A 241 -34.79 14.82 -8.80
CA GLU A 241 -33.52 15.34 -9.31
C GLU A 241 -33.39 16.84 -9.01
N LYS A 242 -34.45 17.63 -9.24
CA LYS A 242 -34.46 19.05 -8.90
C LYS A 242 -34.15 19.29 -7.41
N LEU A 243 -34.75 18.50 -6.51
CA LEU A 243 -34.47 18.57 -5.08
C LEU A 243 -32.99 18.28 -4.76
N ARG A 244 -32.45 17.19 -5.32
CA ARG A 244 -31.04 16.82 -5.15
C ARG A 244 -30.11 17.92 -5.62
N LEU A 245 -30.30 18.42 -6.84
CA LEU A 245 -29.43 19.43 -7.44
C LEU A 245 -29.49 20.77 -6.70
N ASN A 246 -30.66 21.18 -6.19
CA ASN A 246 -30.74 22.37 -5.34
C ASN A 246 -30.02 22.17 -3.98
N TYR A 247 -30.06 20.95 -3.42
CA TYR A 247 -29.29 20.62 -2.22
C TYR A 247 -27.77 20.64 -2.50
N VAL A 248 -27.33 20.03 -3.60
CA VAL A 248 -25.93 20.07 -4.05
C VAL A 248 -25.47 21.50 -4.26
N LEU A 249 -26.27 22.33 -4.95
CA LEU A 249 -25.96 23.74 -5.13
C LEU A 249 -25.77 24.47 -3.80
N ALA A 250 -26.61 24.20 -2.80
CA ALA A 250 -26.43 24.77 -1.46
C ALA A 250 -25.10 24.33 -0.82
N GLN A 251 -24.73 23.04 -0.94
CA GLN A 251 -23.44 22.53 -0.44
C GLN A 251 -22.24 23.18 -1.15
N LEU A 252 -22.31 23.33 -2.48
CA LEU A 252 -21.24 23.97 -3.24
C LEU A 252 -21.09 25.45 -2.87
N LEU A 253 -22.20 26.16 -2.64
CA LEU A 253 -22.15 27.56 -2.17
C LEU A 253 -21.47 27.69 -0.80
N VAL A 254 -21.64 26.71 0.10
CA VAL A 254 -20.88 26.65 1.35
C VAL A 254 -19.38 26.45 1.08
N GLN A 255 -19.03 25.54 0.17
CA GLN A 255 -17.63 25.26 -0.17
C GLN A 255 -16.92 26.45 -0.85
N THR A 256 -17.66 27.29 -1.58
CA THR A 256 -17.14 28.51 -2.24
C THR A 256 -17.29 29.77 -1.38
N ASP A 257 -17.41 29.63 -0.06
CA ASP A 257 -17.49 30.73 0.91
C ASP A 257 -18.64 31.74 0.65
N LYS A 258 -19.82 31.23 0.26
CA LYS A 258 -21.05 32.03 0.02
C LYS A 258 -22.18 31.61 0.99
N PRO A 259 -22.02 31.77 2.31
CA PRO A 259 -22.93 31.22 3.33
C PRO A 259 -24.35 31.79 3.27
N GLU A 260 -24.52 33.06 2.92
CA GLU A 260 -25.84 33.68 2.79
C GLU A 260 -26.64 33.10 1.62
N GLU A 261 -26.00 32.94 0.46
CA GLU A 261 -26.61 32.29 -0.71
C GLU A 261 -26.94 30.83 -0.41
N ALA A 262 -26.01 30.11 0.24
CA ALA A 262 -26.22 28.73 0.66
C ALA A 262 -27.43 28.61 1.61
N SER A 263 -27.56 29.51 2.59
CA SER A 263 -28.68 29.54 3.52
C SER A 263 -30.02 29.76 2.82
N LYS A 264 -30.09 30.72 1.88
CA LYS A 264 -31.27 30.95 1.03
C LYS A 264 -31.60 29.71 0.19
N GLN A 265 -30.58 29.03 -0.31
CA GLN A 265 -30.73 27.85 -1.14
C GLN A 265 -31.21 26.62 -0.36
N TYR A 266 -30.72 26.39 0.85
CA TYR A 266 -31.28 25.39 1.77
C TYR A 266 -32.73 25.68 2.14
N LEU A 267 -33.08 26.96 2.36
CA LEU A 267 -34.47 27.36 2.60
C LEU A 267 -35.35 27.06 1.37
N HIS A 268 -34.83 27.28 0.15
CA HIS A 268 -35.53 26.90 -1.07
C HIS A 268 -35.80 25.38 -1.11
N VAL A 269 -34.80 24.55 -0.81
CA VAL A 269 -34.96 23.09 -0.72
C VAL A 269 -36.03 22.72 0.30
N ILE A 270 -36.03 23.30 1.51
CA ILE A 270 -37.04 23.04 2.54
C ILE A 270 -38.46 23.38 2.03
N LYS A 271 -38.62 24.53 1.35
CA LYS A 271 -39.91 24.98 0.79
C LYS A 271 -40.41 24.07 -0.33
N MET A 272 -39.52 23.36 -1.02
CA MET A 272 -39.88 22.33 -2.01
C MET A 272 -40.43 21.04 -1.38
N ARG A 273 -40.55 20.96 -0.05
CA ARG A 273 -41.10 19.84 0.72
C ARG A 273 -40.43 18.51 0.32
N PRO A 274 -39.13 18.33 0.60
CA PRO A 274 -38.43 17.09 0.33
C PRO A 274 -38.84 16.02 1.36
N ASN A 275 -38.27 14.82 1.25
CA ASN A 275 -38.43 13.82 2.31
C ASN A 275 -37.88 14.35 3.65
N TYR A 276 -38.27 13.70 4.74
CA TYR A 276 -37.91 14.15 6.09
C TYR A 276 -36.39 14.27 6.27
N GLN A 277 -35.62 13.29 5.82
CA GLN A 277 -34.16 13.26 5.95
C GLN A 277 -33.49 14.47 5.28
N MET A 278 -33.84 14.80 4.03
CA MET A 278 -33.28 15.96 3.33
C MET A 278 -33.75 17.27 3.96
N ALA A 279 -35.01 17.36 4.39
CA ALA A 279 -35.52 18.55 5.08
C ALA A 279 -34.79 18.77 6.42
N PHE A 280 -34.55 17.71 7.17
CA PHE A 280 -33.79 17.73 8.42
C PHE A 280 -32.36 18.22 8.15
N ASN A 281 -31.63 17.61 7.22
CA ASN A 281 -30.25 18.00 6.92
C ASN A 281 -30.16 19.43 6.36
N ALA A 282 -31.10 19.85 5.51
CA ALA A 282 -31.16 21.24 5.04
C ALA A 282 -31.39 22.24 6.18
N ARG A 283 -32.19 21.91 7.20
CA ARG A 283 -32.36 22.75 8.40
C ARG A 283 -31.07 22.81 9.21
N ILE A 284 -30.44 21.66 9.44
CA ILE A 284 -29.14 21.55 10.14
C ILE A 284 -28.08 22.41 9.46
N SER A 285 -27.88 22.25 8.15
CA SER A 285 -26.90 23.04 7.41
C SER A 285 -27.23 24.53 7.42
N ARG A 286 -28.52 24.92 7.42
CA ARG A 286 -28.91 26.33 7.54
C ARG A 286 -28.53 26.92 8.91
N MET A 287 -28.68 26.14 9.98
CA MET A 287 -28.29 26.54 11.35
C MET A 287 -26.77 26.63 11.48
N GLU A 288 -26.02 25.70 10.90
CA GLU A 288 -24.54 25.73 10.86
C GLU A 288 -23.99 27.00 10.19
N LEU A 289 -24.74 27.57 9.23
CA LEU A 289 -24.40 28.78 8.47
C LEU A 289 -24.85 30.08 9.14
N ALA A 290 -25.85 30.06 10.02
CA ALA A 290 -26.44 31.26 10.63
C ALA A 290 -25.56 31.88 11.75
N GLY A 291 -24.26 31.53 11.80
CA GLY A 291 -23.34 31.85 12.89
C GLY A 291 -23.48 33.28 13.41
N GLY A 292 -23.93 33.42 14.65
CA GLY A 292 -24.09 34.71 15.33
C GLY A 292 -25.29 34.80 16.28
N ASP A 293 -26.40 34.11 16.00
CA ASP A 293 -27.56 34.08 16.91
C ASP A 293 -27.62 32.74 17.67
N SER A 294 -26.69 32.60 18.63
CA SER A 294 -26.42 31.38 19.40
C SER A 294 -27.63 30.87 20.16
N THR A 295 -28.46 31.77 20.68
CA THR A 295 -29.58 31.42 21.58
C THR A 295 -30.74 30.79 20.82
N GLU A 296 -31.18 31.41 19.72
CA GLU A 296 -32.26 30.88 18.89
C GLU A 296 -31.86 29.57 18.20
N THR A 297 -30.63 29.49 17.69
CA THR A 297 -30.11 28.27 17.08
C THR A 297 -30.00 27.13 18.11
N SER A 298 -29.50 27.42 19.30
CA SER A 298 -29.43 26.43 20.40
C SER A 298 -30.80 25.98 20.84
N HIS A 299 -31.77 26.89 20.96
CA HIS A 299 -33.16 26.55 21.29
C HIS A 299 -33.81 25.67 20.23
N GLN A 300 -33.60 25.95 18.94
CA GLN A 300 -34.07 25.10 17.84
C GLN A 300 -33.45 23.71 17.87
N LEU A 301 -32.12 23.61 18.06
CA LEU A 301 -31.43 22.32 18.18
C LEU A 301 -31.91 21.53 19.41
N GLN A 302 -32.17 22.21 20.54
CA GLN A 302 -32.71 21.56 21.74
C GLN A 302 -34.13 21.03 21.48
N LYS A 303 -35.01 21.84 20.88
CA LYS A 303 -36.34 21.40 20.47
C LYS A 303 -36.28 20.21 19.51
N MET A 304 -35.29 20.17 18.62
CA MET A 304 -35.06 19.02 17.74
C MET A 304 -34.58 17.78 18.51
N LEU A 305 -33.76 17.92 19.56
CA LEU A 305 -33.34 16.78 20.41
C LEU A 305 -34.52 16.17 21.19
N ASP A 306 -35.43 17.03 21.66
CA ASP A 306 -36.58 16.65 22.48
C ASP A 306 -37.69 15.98 21.66
N ASP A 307 -37.80 16.30 20.37
CA ASP A 307 -38.78 15.72 19.45
C ASP A 307 -38.41 14.27 19.05
N GLU A 308 -39.28 13.33 19.38
CA GLU A 308 -39.09 11.88 19.15
C GLU A 308 -38.86 11.53 17.68
N ILE A 309 -39.39 12.32 16.73
CA ILE A 309 -39.17 12.08 15.30
C ILE A 309 -37.69 12.22 14.89
N ASN A 310 -36.91 12.99 15.66
CA ASN A 310 -35.47 13.15 15.45
C ASN A 310 -34.63 12.13 16.22
N ALA A 311 -35.23 11.12 16.88
CA ALA A 311 -34.48 10.16 17.70
C ALA A 311 -33.31 9.49 16.95
N GLU A 312 -33.53 9.16 15.67
CA GLU A 312 -32.51 8.56 14.78
C GLU A 312 -31.44 9.55 14.29
N TYR A 313 -31.64 10.86 14.49
CA TYR A 313 -30.75 11.94 14.04
C TYR A 313 -30.10 12.71 15.20
N ARG A 314 -30.27 12.25 16.44
CA ARG A 314 -29.68 12.88 17.63
C ARG A 314 -28.16 13.00 17.50
N ASP A 315 -27.52 12.00 16.89
CA ASP A 315 -26.10 12.03 16.57
C ASP A 315 -25.72 13.27 15.76
N ARG A 316 -26.46 13.59 14.70
CA ARG A 316 -26.22 14.76 13.86
C ARG A 316 -26.51 16.06 14.60
N ILE A 317 -27.57 16.12 15.40
CA ILE A 317 -27.89 17.32 16.18
C ILE A 317 -26.78 17.64 17.18
N TYR A 318 -26.31 16.63 17.94
CA TYR A 318 -25.18 16.80 18.85
C TYR A 318 -23.89 17.18 18.12
N TYR A 319 -23.64 16.62 16.94
CA TYR A 319 -22.49 17.03 16.13
C TYR A 319 -22.56 18.51 15.76
N THR A 320 -23.71 18.97 15.26
CA THR A 320 -23.94 20.37 14.91
C THR A 320 -23.81 21.30 16.12
N LYS A 321 -24.33 20.91 17.29
CA LYS A 321 -24.09 21.67 18.55
C LYS A 321 -22.60 21.78 18.86
N GLY A 322 -21.85 20.69 18.69
CA GLY A 322 -20.40 20.68 18.89
C GLY A 322 -19.64 21.61 17.94
N GLU A 323 -20.00 21.63 16.65
CA GLU A 323 -19.42 22.55 15.66
C GLU A 323 -19.72 24.02 16.00
N ILE A 324 -20.95 24.33 16.43
CA ILE A 324 -21.33 25.69 16.86
C ILE A 324 -20.53 26.08 18.10
N ALA A 325 -20.45 25.20 19.10
CA ALA A 325 -19.66 25.43 20.31
C ALA A 325 -18.17 25.67 19.99
N LEU A 326 -17.59 24.97 19.00
CA LEU A 326 -16.22 25.26 18.54
C LEU A 326 -16.09 26.66 17.91
N LYS A 327 -17.04 27.06 17.05
CA LYS A 327 -17.05 28.40 16.44
C LYS A 327 -17.15 29.51 17.50
N GLU A 328 -17.83 29.23 18.61
CA GLU A 328 -17.98 30.14 19.75
C GLU A 328 -16.79 30.09 20.74
N GLY A 329 -15.79 29.25 20.49
CA GLY A 329 -14.62 29.08 21.38
C GLY A 329 -14.90 28.23 22.63
N LEU A 330 -16.07 27.62 22.74
CA LEU A 330 -16.50 26.77 23.86
C LEU A 330 -16.00 25.32 23.69
N LYS A 331 -14.67 25.13 23.65
CA LYS A 331 -14.01 23.85 23.35
C LYS A 331 -14.51 22.67 24.21
N GLN A 332 -14.73 22.86 25.51
CA GLN A 332 -15.20 21.78 26.40
C GLN A 332 -16.63 21.35 26.10
N ASN A 333 -17.52 22.31 25.80
CA ASN A 333 -18.89 22.00 25.38
C ASN A 333 -18.89 21.24 24.06
N ALA A 334 -18.03 21.65 23.12
CA ALA A 334 -17.86 20.96 21.86
C ALA A 334 -17.42 19.50 22.04
N ILE A 335 -16.40 19.24 22.89
CA ILE A 335 -15.96 17.87 23.20
C ILE A 335 -17.12 17.06 23.79
N ALA A 336 -17.90 17.63 24.72
CA ALA A 336 -19.04 16.94 25.33
C ALA A 336 -20.12 16.61 24.29
N ASP A 337 -20.47 17.55 23.41
CA ASP A 337 -21.46 17.37 22.37
C ASP A 337 -20.99 16.38 21.28
N PHE A 338 -19.73 16.43 20.84
CA PHE A 338 -19.21 15.41 19.94
C PHE A 338 -19.16 14.02 20.56
N LYS A 339 -18.82 13.89 21.86
CA LYS A 339 -18.92 12.61 22.58
C LYS A 339 -20.36 12.11 22.65
N ASN A 340 -21.34 12.99 22.87
CA ASN A 340 -22.75 12.65 22.78
C ASN A 340 -23.12 12.18 21.37
N SER A 341 -22.62 12.85 20.33
CA SER A 341 -22.80 12.43 18.95
C SER A 341 -22.28 11.01 18.70
N VAL A 342 -21.07 10.69 19.15
CA VAL A 342 -20.50 9.32 19.09
C VAL A 342 -21.41 8.32 19.82
N ARG A 343 -21.89 8.67 21.02
CA ARG A 343 -22.76 7.81 21.85
C ARG A 343 -24.09 7.49 21.16
N TYR A 344 -24.72 8.48 20.54
CA TYR A 344 -26.01 8.32 19.86
C TYR A 344 -25.89 7.75 18.44
N SER A 345 -24.68 7.73 17.85
CA SER A 345 -24.40 7.10 16.54
C SER A 345 -24.41 5.56 16.62
N THR A 346 -25.59 4.98 16.87
CA THR A 346 -25.74 3.52 17.07
C THR A 346 -25.69 2.73 15.76
N SER A 347 -26.39 3.20 14.72
CA SER A 347 -26.44 2.61 13.38
C SER A 347 -25.65 3.43 12.34
N ASN A 348 -25.48 4.73 12.58
CA ASN A 348 -24.79 5.66 11.70
C ASN A 348 -23.27 5.62 11.89
N THR A 349 -22.62 4.64 11.27
CA THR A 349 -21.17 4.44 11.40
C THR A 349 -20.36 5.62 10.86
N LYS A 350 -20.83 6.29 9.80
CA LYS A 350 -20.16 7.44 9.20
C LYS A 350 -20.16 8.65 10.13
N GLN A 351 -21.31 8.99 10.72
CA GLN A 351 -21.38 10.05 11.71
C GLN A 351 -20.55 9.71 12.95
N ARG A 352 -20.55 8.45 13.40
CA ARG A 352 -19.68 8.01 14.50
C ARG A 352 -18.21 8.29 14.19
N ALA A 353 -17.76 7.93 12.99
CA ALA A 353 -16.37 8.15 12.56
C ALA A 353 -16.02 9.63 12.51
N LEU A 354 -16.90 10.46 11.94
CA LEU A 354 -16.74 11.91 11.89
C LEU A 354 -16.65 12.52 13.29
N SER A 355 -17.61 12.23 14.16
CA SER A 355 -17.63 12.74 15.54
C SER A 355 -16.43 12.24 16.35
N SER A 356 -16.03 10.98 16.18
CA SER A 356 -14.82 10.44 16.80
C SER A 356 -13.58 11.20 16.32
N LEU A 357 -13.45 11.45 15.02
CA LEU A 357 -12.32 12.21 14.48
C LEU A 357 -12.28 13.64 15.03
N SER A 358 -13.42 14.33 15.17
CA SER A 358 -13.48 15.66 15.78
C SER A 358 -13.00 15.65 17.23
N VAL A 359 -13.45 14.68 18.04
CA VAL A 359 -12.97 14.52 19.42
C VAL A 359 -11.47 14.20 19.45
N ALA A 360 -11.01 13.32 18.55
CA ALA A 360 -9.61 12.90 18.49
C ALA A 360 -8.67 14.07 18.17
N ARG A 361 -9.06 14.95 17.25
CA ARG A 361 -8.33 16.17 16.89
C ARG A 361 -8.24 17.14 18.07
N LEU A 362 -9.36 17.40 18.74
CA LEU A 362 -9.37 18.31 19.90
C LEU A 362 -8.48 17.81 21.04
N PHE A 363 -8.49 16.49 21.30
CA PHE A 363 -7.57 15.90 22.27
C PHE A 363 -6.12 15.91 21.81
N PHE A 364 -5.87 15.72 20.53
CA PHE A 364 -4.52 15.80 19.96
C PHE A 364 -3.94 17.21 20.13
N GLU A 365 -4.74 18.25 19.84
CA GLU A 365 -4.36 19.66 20.04
C GLU A 365 -4.09 19.99 21.51
N ASP A 366 -4.81 19.36 22.45
CA ASP A 366 -4.57 19.50 23.89
C ASP A 366 -3.40 18.63 24.39
N ASN A 367 -2.63 18.01 23.48
CA ASN A 367 -1.56 17.04 23.78
C ASN A 367 -2.03 15.86 24.67
N ASN A 368 -3.33 15.55 24.64
CA ASN A 368 -3.93 14.42 25.34
C ASN A 368 -3.94 13.19 24.41
N TYR A 369 -2.73 12.70 24.12
CA TYR A 369 -2.50 11.69 23.09
C TYR A 369 -3.18 10.35 23.35
N LEU A 370 -3.32 9.94 24.61
CA LEU A 370 -4.03 8.70 24.97
C LEU A 370 -5.51 8.77 24.59
N GLN A 371 -6.18 9.88 24.92
CA GLN A 371 -7.58 10.06 24.53
C GLN A 371 -7.69 10.22 23.01
N ALA A 372 -6.78 10.97 22.39
CA ALA A 372 -6.73 11.10 20.94
C ALA A 372 -6.64 9.73 20.26
N ALA A 373 -5.73 8.85 20.72
CA ALA A 373 -5.54 7.50 20.18
C ALA A 373 -6.84 6.68 20.18
N CYS A 374 -7.57 6.66 21.31
CA CYS A 374 -8.84 5.92 21.42
C CYS A 374 -9.90 6.36 20.40
N TYR A 375 -10.01 7.67 20.17
CA TYR A 375 -10.99 8.21 19.21
C TYR A 375 -10.50 8.09 17.75
N TYR A 376 -9.19 8.20 17.49
CA TYR A 376 -8.63 7.91 16.17
C TYR A 376 -8.85 6.45 15.79
N ASP A 377 -8.61 5.50 16.70
CA ASP A 377 -8.87 4.06 16.45
C ASP A 377 -10.34 3.81 16.07
N SER A 378 -11.27 4.49 16.75
CA SER A 378 -12.71 4.39 16.44
C SER A 378 -13.08 4.97 15.08
N ALA A 379 -12.42 6.07 14.66
CA ALA A 379 -12.64 6.69 13.37
C ALA A 379 -12.02 5.87 12.22
N VAL A 380 -10.78 5.42 12.39
CA VAL A 380 -10.00 4.66 11.40
C VAL A 380 -10.65 3.32 11.05
N ALA A 381 -11.38 2.72 11.99
CA ALA A 381 -12.15 1.50 11.74
C ALA A 381 -13.28 1.64 10.70
N VAL A 382 -13.65 2.87 10.31
CA VAL A 382 -14.78 3.14 9.40
C VAL A 382 -14.36 3.94 8.16
N ILE A 383 -13.41 4.86 8.27
CA ILE A 383 -12.97 5.68 7.13
C ILE A 383 -12.22 4.82 6.09
N ASP A 384 -12.47 5.09 4.81
CA ASP A 384 -11.77 4.46 3.69
C ASP A 384 -10.82 5.46 3.00
N ALA A 385 -10.06 4.97 2.00
CA ALA A 385 -9.09 5.77 1.26
C ALA A 385 -9.69 6.99 0.52
N THR A 386 -11.01 7.04 0.31
CA THR A 386 -11.69 8.19 -0.31
C THR A 386 -12.02 9.30 0.71
N TYR A 387 -11.77 9.08 2.00
CA TYR A 387 -12.00 10.08 3.03
C TYR A 387 -11.02 11.26 2.88
N PRO A 388 -11.47 12.53 2.92
CA PRO A 388 -10.59 13.69 2.82
C PRO A 388 -9.51 13.71 3.91
N GLY A 389 -8.24 13.79 3.51
CA GLY A 389 -7.11 13.76 4.45
C GLY A 389 -6.78 12.36 5.01
N TYR A 390 -7.25 11.29 4.37
CA TYR A 390 -7.04 9.90 4.82
C TYR A 390 -5.59 9.59 5.21
N ALA A 391 -4.62 9.93 4.34
CA ALA A 391 -3.21 9.63 4.59
C ALA A 391 -2.70 10.28 5.89
N GLU A 392 -3.05 11.54 6.14
CA GLU A 392 -2.67 12.26 7.37
C GLU A 392 -3.34 11.63 8.60
N ILE A 393 -4.63 11.29 8.49
CA ILE A 393 -5.40 10.66 9.58
C ILE A 393 -4.79 9.31 9.97
N ILE A 394 -4.45 8.47 8.99
CA ILE A 394 -3.86 7.15 9.23
C ILE A 394 -2.46 7.25 9.82
N THR A 395 -1.61 8.13 9.27
CA THR A 395 -0.26 8.34 9.80
C THR A 395 -0.31 8.79 11.25
N ARG A 396 -1.16 9.78 11.56
CA ARG A 396 -1.34 10.27 12.93
C ARG A 396 -1.90 9.20 13.85
N ALA A 397 -2.93 8.46 13.43
CA ALA A 397 -3.50 7.37 14.21
C ALA A 397 -2.48 6.26 14.50
N SER A 398 -1.65 5.90 13.51
CA SER A 398 -0.57 4.92 13.67
C SER A 398 0.49 5.38 14.68
N GLY A 399 0.94 6.63 14.59
CA GLY A 399 1.84 7.22 15.58
C GLY A 399 1.24 7.22 16.97
N LEU A 400 -0.03 7.63 17.09
CA LEU A 400 -0.74 7.69 18.37
C LEU A 400 -0.93 6.31 18.99
N LYS A 401 -1.18 5.29 18.16
CA LYS A 401 -1.28 3.91 18.61
C LYS A 401 0.05 3.39 19.17
N ARG A 402 1.18 3.67 18.50
CA ARG A 402 2.51 3.30 19.02
C ARG A 402 2.79 4.01 20.34
N LEU A 403 2.59 5.33 20.39
CA LEU A 403 2.76 6.10 21.62
C LEU A 403 1.84 5.57 22.75
N ALA A 404 0.57 5.30 22.44
CA ALA A 404 -0.36 4.79 23.44
C ALA A 404 0.06 3.42 23.99
N ASN A 405 0.60 2.53 23.14
CA ASN A 405 1.15 1.25 23.59
C ASN A 405 2.32 1.44 24.56
N ASP A 406 3.25 2.36 24.26
CA ASP A 406 4.38 2.65 25.14
C ASP A 406 3.94 3.26 26.46
N LEU A 407 3.05 4.26 26.43
CA LEU A 407 2.50 4.90 27.63
C LEU A 407 1.68 3.92 28.49
N ASN A 408 0.91 3.03 27.86
CA ASN A 408 0.19 1.97 28.57
C ASN A 408 1.15 0.96 29.19
N THR A 409 2.24 0.61 28.51
CA THR A 409 3.29 -0.27 29.05
C THR A 409 3.91 0.36 30.29
N ILE A 410 4.31 1.64 30.22
CA ILE A 410 4.87 2.38 31.37
C ILE A 410 3.87 2.39 32.53
N THR A 411 2.62 2.79 32.27
CA THR A 411 1.58 2.91 33.30
C THR A 411 1.24 1.57 33.95
N ARG A 412 1.16 0.50 33.15
CA ARG A 412 0.89 -0.86 33.60
C ARG A 412 2.03 -1.36 34.47
N GLU A 413 3.26 -1.32 33.97
CA GLU A 413 4.43 -1.81 34.71
C GLU A 413 4.65 -1.01 36.00
N ASP A 414 4.49 0.33 35.97
CA ASP A 414 4.53 1.15 37.19
C ASP A 414 3.47 0.74 38.22
N SER A 415 2.27 0.41 37.76
CA SER A 415 1.19 -0.07 38.63
C SER A 415 1.53 -1.44 39.22
N LEU A 416 2.06 -2.36 38.42
CA LEU A 416 2.49 -3.69 38.86
C LEU A 416 3.65 -3.61 39.86
N GLN A 417 4.63 -2.72 39.64
CA GLN A 417 5.72 -2.49 40.57
C GLN A 417 5.22 -1.88 41.89
N LYS A 418 4.28 -0.93 41.86
CA LYS A 418 3.64 -0.41 43.08
C LYS A 418 2.93 -1.51 43.85
N LEU A 419 2.23 -2.40 43.16
CA LEU A 419 1.61 -3.57 43.78
C LEU A 419 2.65 -4.51 44.36
N ALA A 420 3.80 -4.71 43.70
CA ALA A 420 4.90 -5.55 44.18
C ALA A 420 5.49 -5.06 45.51
N LEU A 421 5.55 -3.72 45.70
CA LEU A 421 6.06 -3.07 46.91
C LEU A 421 5.11 -3.15 48.12
N LEU A 422 3.84 -3.51 47.92
CA LEU A 422 2.90 -3.74 49.03
C LEU A 422 3.24 -5.02 49.80
N THR A 423 2.91 -5.05 51.09
CA THR A 423 2.95 -6.31 51.86
C THR A 423 1.90 -7.30 51.33
N ASP A 424 2.11 -8.60 51.54
CA ASP A 424 1.18 -9.63 51.06
C ASP A 424 -0.26 -9.40 51.56
N GLN A 425 -0.42 -8.93 52.80
CA GLN A 425 -1.72 -8.61 53.37
C GLN A 425 -2.38 -7.39 52.69
N GLN A 426 -1.63 -6.32 52.46
CA GLN A 426 -2.13 -5.13 51.77
C GLN A 426 -2.52 -5.43 50.32
N ARG A 427 -1.66 -6.18 49.61
CA ARG A 427 -1.87 -6.61 48.23
C ARG A 427 -3.13 -7.48 48.09
N THR A 428 -3.28 -8.47 48.97
CA THR A 428 -4.46 -9.35 48.99
C THR A 428 -5.75 -8.56 49.27
N THR A 429 -5.70 -7.62 50.23
CA THR A 429 -6.86 -6.78 50.57
C THR A 429 -7.29 -5.92 49.37
N LEU A 430 -6.33 -5.28 48.68
CA LEU A 430 -6.61 -4.48 47.50
C LEU A 430 -7.22 -5.31 46.35
N ILE A 431 -6.65 -6.48 46.06
CA ILE A 431 -7.16 -7.38 45.02
C ILE A 431 -8.57 -7.85 45.34
N ASN A 432 -8.85 -8.21 46.59
CA ASN A 432 -10.19 -8.61 47.02
C ASN A 432 -11.20 -7.46 46.88
N ASN A 433 -10.81 -6.23 47.19
CA ASN A 433 -11.66 -5.05 46.99
C ASN A 433 -11.96 -4.82 45.50
N ILE A 434 -10.95 -4.94 44.62
CA ILE A 434 -11.14 -4.84 43.16
C ILE A 434 -12.12 -5.90 42.66
N ILE A 435 -11.99 -7.15 43.12
CA ILE A 435 -12.91 -8.24 42.77
C ILE A 435 -14.32 -7.95 43.27
N ALA A 436 -14.47 -7.47 44.51
CA ALA A 436 -15.77 -7.13 45.09
C ALA A 436 -16.44 -5.98 44.33
N ASP A 437 -15.69 -4.95 43.94
CA ASP A 437 -16.19 -3.84 43.12
C ASP A 437 -16.57 -4.28 41.71
N LEU A 438 -15.78 -5.17 41.09
CA LEU A 438 -16.12 -5.76 39.80
C LEU A 438 -17.43 -6.57 39.87
N GLN A 439 -17.59 -7.39 40.91
CA GLN A 439 -18.82 -8.15 41.13
C GLN A 439 -20.03 -7.22 41.40
N LYS A 440 -19.84 -6.13 42.15
CA LYS A 440 -20.88 -5.14 42.44
C LYS A 440 -21.28 -4.34 41.20
N THR A 441 -20.31 -3.96 40.36
CA THR A 441 -20.56 -3.22 39.10
C THR A 441 -21.22 -4.10 38.06
N GLU A 442 -20.81 -5.36 37.92
CA GLU A 442 -21.54 -6.30 37.07
C GLU A 442 -22.97 -6.52 37.58
N ALA A 443 -23.16 -6.73 38.89
CA ALA A 443 -24.49 -6.91 39.48
C ALA A 443 -25.39 -5.69 39.21
N SER A 444 -24.88 -4.47 39.40
CA SER A 444 -25.64 -3.24 39.14
C SER A 444 -25.90 -3.01 37.66
N GLN A 445 -24.97 -3.37 36.76
CA GLN A 445 -25.18 -3.33 35.31
C GLN A 445 -26.23 -4.35 34.88
N THR A 446 -26.21 -5.59 35.40
CA THR A 446 -27.27 -6.57 35.12
C THR A 446 -28.63 -6.14 35.67
N ILE A 447 -28.68 -5.50 36.83
CA ILE A 447 -29.92 -4.93 37.39
C ILE A 447 -30.40 -3.77 36.49
N ALA A 448 -29.53 -2.84 36.10
CA ALA A 448 -29.88 -1.73 35.21
C ALA A 448 -30.30 -2.19 33.81
N GLU A 449 -29.65 -3.22 33.25
CA GLU A 449 -30.06 -3.86 32.00
C GLU A 449 -31.41 -4.57 32.17
N SER A 450 -31.65 -5.25 33.30
CA SER A 450 -32.94 -5.89 33.58
C SER A 450 -34.07 -4.87 33.76
N VAL A 451 -33.83 -3.76 34.45
CA VAL A 451 -34.79 -2.66 34.63
C VAL A 451 -35.04 -1.95 33.29
N ALA A 452 -34.00 -1.66 32.50
CA ALA A 452 -34.16 -1.09 31.16
C ALA A 452 -34.95 -2.01 30.22
N LEU A 453 -34.77 -3.33 30.31
CA LEU A 453 -35.57 -4.32 29.58
C LEU A 453 -37.01 -4.41 30.11
N THR A 454 -37.22 -4.22 31.40
CA THR A 454 -38.54 -4.23 32.05
C THR A 454 -39.35 -2.97 31.70
N ASP A 455 -38.71 -1.80 31.72
CA ASP A 455 -39.29 -0.52 31.27
C ASP A 455 -39.60 -0.57 29.78
N GLN A 456 -38.69 -1.12 28.96
CA GLN A 456 -38.91 -1.28 27.52
C GLN A 456 -40.03 -2.28 27.21
N ASN A 457 -40.25 -3.30 28.06
CA ASN A 457 -41.38 -4.24 27.97
C ASN A 457 -42.70 -3.64 28.51
N TYR A 458 -42.65 -2.77 29.52
CA TYR A 458 -43.79 -2.04 30.06
C TYR A 458 -44.35 -1.05 29.02
N PHE A 459 -43.47 -0.28 28.36
CA PHE A 459 -43.82 0.59 27.22
C PHE A 459 -44.31 -0.22 25.99
N ARG A 460 -43.75 -1.41 25.73
CA ARG A 460 -44.24 -2.34 24.68
C ARG A 460 -45.66 -2.86 24.95
N SER A 461 -46.02 -3.12 26.21
CA SER A 461 -47.33 -3.65 26.58
C SER A 461 -48.47 -2.64 26.38
N GLN A 462 -48.16 -1.34 26.46
CA GLN A 462 -49.11 -0.25 26.22
C GLN A 462 -49.29 0.03 24.72
N GLN A 463 -48.23 -0.12 23.91
CA GLN A 463 -48.29 0.14 22.47
C GLN A 463 -48.87 -1.04 21.67
N ASN A 464 -48.73 -2.29 22.15
CA ASN A 464 -49.35 -3.47 21.53
C ASN A 464 -50.87 -3.61 21.80
N ARG A 465 -51.46 -2.76 22.65
CA ARG A 465 -52.92 -2.76 22.89
C ARG A 465 -53.72 -1.98 21.83
N GLN A 466 -53.07 -1.28 20.90
CA GLN A 466 -53.75 -0.48 19.87
C GLN A 466 -53.64 -1.02 18.44
N GLN A 467 -52.99 -2.18 18.20
CA GLN A 467 -52.72 -2.60 16.82
C GLN A 467 -52.81 -4.11 16.55
N ILE A 468 -53.77 -4.81 17.19
CA ILE A 468 -54.11 -6.18 16.80
C ILE A 468 -55.63 -6.28 16.60
N GLY A 469 -56.03 -6.00 15.36
CA GLY A 469 -57.31 -6.42 14.80
C GLY A 469 -57.08 -6.96 13.40
N VAL A 470 -57.38 -8.25 13.20
CA VAL A 470 -57.57 -8.98 11.92
C VAL A 470 -56.25 -9.35 11.20
N SER A 471 -55.91 -10.59 10.83
CA SER A 471 -56.68 -11.81 10.55
C SER A 471 -55.83 -13.08 10.69
N ASN A 472 -56.51 -14.20 10.95
CA ASN A 472 -56.04 -15.59 10.98
C ASN A 472 -55.45 -16.05 9.64
N ASN A 473 -54.27 -16.71 9.67
CA ASN A 473 -54.07 -17.98 8.96
C ASN A 473 -52.82 -18.75 9.46
N GLN A 474 -53.09 -19.95 9.99
CA GLN A 474 -52.33 -21.21 9.96
C GLN A 474 -50.84 -21.26 10.36
N ASN A 475 -50.62 -21.90 11.52
CA ASN A 475 -49.55 -22.81 11.97
C ASN A 475 -48.36 -23.14 11.03
N LEU A 476 -47.56 -22.15 10.66
CA LEU A 476 -46.14 -22.36 10.32
C LEU A 476 -45.30 -21.87 11.49
N TRP A 477 -44.39 -22.73 12.00
CA TRP A 477 -43.43 -22.36 13.05
C TRP A 477 -42.74 -21.04 12.68
N TYR A 478 -42.57 -20.14 13.66
CA TYR A 478 -42.22 -18.72 13.49
C TYR A 478 -41.12 -18.44 12.44
N PHE A 479 -40.13 -19.32 12.31
CA PHE A 479 -39.01 -19.18 11.37
C PHE A 479 -39.32 -19.58 9.91
N TYR A 480 -40.48 -20.16 9.62
CA TYR A 480 -40.91 -20.55 8.27
C TYR A 480 -41.91 -19.58 7.64
N ASN A 481 -42.21 -18.46 8.30
CA ASN A 481 -43.02 -17.38 7.76
C ASN A 481 -42.09 -16.22 7.31
N PRO A 482 -41.78 -16.08 6.00
CA PRO A 482 -40.82 -15.09 5.53
C PRO A 482 -41.16 -13.63 5.90
N PRO A 483 -42.44 -13.19 5.88
CA PRO A 483 -42.85 -11.91 6.47
C PRO A 483 -42.48 -11.77 7.95
N THR A 484 -42.73 -12.78 8.77
CA THR A 484 -42.44 -12.77 10.21
C THR A 484 -40.94 -12.79 10.49
N VAL A 485 -40.16 -13.54 9.71
CA VAL A 485 -38.69 -13.52 9.77
C VAL A 485 -38.13 -12.18 9.31
N GLY A 486 -38.73 -11.57 8.27
CA GLY A 486 -38.38 -10.24 7.81
C GLY A 486 -38.62 -9.17 8.88
N LEU A 487 -39.78 -9.20 9.53
CA LEU A 487 -40.09 -8.33 10.67
C LEU A 487 -39.17 -8.60 11.86
N GLY A 488 -38.94 -9.87 12.20
CA GLY A 488 -38.04 -10.28 13.28
C GLY A 488 -36.60 -9.86 13.03
N LYS A 489 -36.12 -9.92 11.78
CA LYS A 489 -34.78 -9.45 11.38
C LYS A 489 -34.66 -7.93 11.49
N THR A 490 -35.64 -7.19 10.99
CA THR A 490 -35.67 -5.73 11.11
C THR A 490 -35.75 -5.31 12.58
N GLU A 491 -36.57 -5.98 13.37
CA GLU A 491 -36.70 -5.73 14.82
C GLU A 491 -35.42 -6.10 15.58
N PHE A 492 -34.79 -7.21 15.24
CA PHE A 492 -33.50 -7.61 15.80
C PHE A 492 -32.42 -6.58 15.47
N GLN A 493 -32.36 -6.10 14.23
CA GLN A 493 -31.41 -5.05 13.82
C GLN A 493 -31.72 -3.71 14.45
N ARG A 494 -32.99 -3.41 14.75
CA ARG A 494 -33.39 -2.20 15.48
C ARG A 494 -32.95 -2.25 16.94
N ILE A 495 -33.14 -3.39 17.61
CA ILE A 495 -32.80 -3.56 19.03
C ILE A 495 -31.30 -3.74 19.23
N TRP A 496 -30.66 -4.56 18.38
CA TRP A 496 -29.29 -5.01 18.56
C TRP A 496 -28.34 -4.49 17.47
N GLY A 497 -28.77 -3.74 16.47
CA GLY A 497 -27.91 -3.36 15.35
C GLY A 497 -27.50 -4.55 14.47
N LYS A 498 -26.52 -4.35 13.59
CA LYS A 498 -25.89 -5.45 12.85
C LYS A 498 -24.94 -6.19 13.79
N ARG A 499 -25.25 -7.45 14.10
CA ARG A 499 -24.42 -8.33 14.94
C ARG A 499 -23.75 -9.40 14.10
N LYS A 500 -22.49 -9.70 14.40
CA LYS A 500 -21.76 -10.81 13.81
C LYS A 500 -22.30 -12.13 14.38
N LEU A 501 -22.28 -13.19 13.58
CA LEU A 501 -22.67 -14.52 14.06
C LEU A 501 -21.52 -15.10 14.89
N GLU A 502 -21.59 -14.92 16.21
CA GLU A 502 -20.57 -15.34 17.17
C GLU A 502 -21.17 -15.57 18.56
N ASP A 503 -20.48 -16.32 19.42
CA ASP A 503 -20.95 -16.59 20.78
C ASP A 503 -20.97 -15.31 21.64
N ASN A 504 -22.01 -15.18 22.47
CA ASN A 504 -22.31 -13.99 23.27
C ASN A 504 -22.60 -12.71 22.47
N TRP A 505 -23.14 -12.83 21.25
CA TRP A 505 -23.48 -11.72 20.33
C TRP A 505 -24.34 -10.59 20.93
N ARG A 506 -25.00 -10.81 22.09
CA ARG A 506 -25.85 -9.83 22.76
C ARG A 506 -25.07 -8.69 23.44
N ARG A 507 -23.77 -8.84 23.70
CA ARG A 507 -22.95 -7.81 24.39
C ARG A 507 -22.48 -6.71 23.43
N LYS A 508 -22.86 -5.45 23.69
CA LYS A 508 -22.50 -4.26 22.85
C LYS A 508 -21.03 -3.84 23.01
N ASN A 509 -20.47 -4.02 24.20
CA ASN A 509 -19.05 -3.87 24.50
C ASN A 509 -18.53 -5.23 24.97
N LYS A 510 -18.02 -6.05 24.06
CA LYS A 510 -16.82 -6.81 24.41
C LYS A 510 -15.70 -5.77 24.33
N LEU A 511 -15.07 -5.44 25.46
CA LEU A 511 -13.65 -5.12 25.36
C LEU A 511 -13.06 -6.32 24.63
N SER A 512 -12.73 -6.12 23.36
CA SER A 512 -11.85 -7.01 22.65
C SER A 512 -10.50 -6.89 23.36
N THR A 513 -10.35 -7.60 24.47
CA THR A 513 -9.08 -8.29 24.69
C THR A 513 -8.95 -9.16 23.44
N GLY A 514 -8.15 -8.69 22.49
CA GLY A 514 -8.02 -9.28 21.17
C GLY A 514 -7.49 -10.70 21.32
N GLU A 515 -8.42 -11.65 21.44
CA GLU A 515 -8.13 -13.08 21.47
C GLU A 515 -8.42 -13.73 20.12
N ASN A 516 -8.39 -12.97 19.02
CA ASN A 516 -8.52 -13.55 17.68
C ASN A 516 -7.71 -12.86 16.57
N ASP A 517 -6.66 -12.10 16.88
CA ASP A 517 -5.64 -11.72 15.87
C ASP A 517 -4.26 -11.32 16.45
N THR A 518 -3.94 -11.72 17.69
CA THR A 518 -2.64 -11.38 18.34
C THR A 518 -1.94 -12.58 18.99
N GLU A 519 -2.11 -13.78 18.43
CA GLU A 519 -1.42 -14.99 18.89
C GLU A 519 -0.14 -15.32 18.11
N GLN A 520 0.54 -14.32 17.52
CA GLN A 520 1.88 -14.51 16.95
C GLN A 520 2.83 -13.33 17.17
N VAL A 521 2.81 -12.65 18.32
CA VAL A 521 3.93 -11.78 18.72
C VAL A 521 4.13 -11.81 20.23
N ALA A 522 4.64 -12.94 20.76
CA ALA A 522 5.38 -13.00 22.03
C ALA A 522 5.79 -14.46 22.30
N GLU A 523 6.76 -14.98 21.55
CA GLU A 523 7.57 -16.10 22.03
C GLU A 523 8.99 -15.91 21.50
N SER A 524 9.79 -15.24 22.33
CA SER A 524 11.23 -15.25 22.25
C SER A 524 11.72 -15.10 23.69
N GLU A 525 11.60 -16.17 24.47
CA GLU A 525 12.47 -16.39 25.60
C GLU A 525 13.28 -17.67 25.39
N ASN A 526 14.55 -17.53 25.76
CA ASN A 526 15.59 -18.53 25.68
C ASN A 526 15.16 -19.83 26.38
N ASN A 527 15.39 -20.96 25.72
CA ASN A 527 15.47 -22.25 26.40
C ASN A 527 16.73 -22.27 27.27
N THR A 528 16.58 -21.95 28.55
CA THR A 528 17.39 -22.59 29.60
C THR A 528 16.43 -23.10 30.68
N THR A 529 16.39 -24.42 30.81
CA THR A 529 15.68 -25.21 31.84
C THR A 529 14.16 -25.27 31.72
N ILE A 530 13.67 -26.50 31.57
CA ILE A 530 12.27 -26.91 31.64
C ILE A 530 11.69 -26.45 32.98
N ALA A 531 10.79 -25.47 32.94
CA ALA A 531 9.87 -25.16 34.02
C ALA A 531 8.45 -25.14 33.43
N GLU A 532 7.57 -25.90 34.06
CA GLU A 532 6.17 -26.12 33.67
C GLU A 532 5.42 -24.81 33.35
N THR A 533 4.96 -24.65 32.11
CA THR A 533 4.05 -23.57 31.72
C THR A 533 2.70 -23.73 32.44
N LYS A 534 2.55 -23.05 33.58
CA LYS A 534 1.25 -22.84 34.22
C LYS A 534 0.35 -22.03 33.28
N LYS A 535 -0.86 -22.55 32.98
CA LYS A 535 -1.90 -21.80 32.26
C LYS A 535 -2.16 -20.46 32.98
N LYS A 536 -2.11 -19.35 32.23
CA LYS A 536 -2.47 -18.02 32.75
C LYS A 536 -3.91 -18.01 33.24
N ALA A 537 -4.15 -17.34 34.36
CA ALA A 537 -5.49 -17.14 34.90
C ALA A 537 -6.22 -16.12 34.02
N THR A 538 -7.43 -16.44 33.56
CA THR A 538 -8.21 -15.59 32.63
C THR A 538 -9.45 -14.97 33.27
N ASP A 539 -9.83 -15.40 34.48
CA ASP A 539 -11.03 -14.95 35.17
C ASP A 539 -10.72 -13.75 36.08
N PRO A 540 -11.13 -12.52 35.73
CA PRO A 540 -10.88 -11.32 36.53
C PRO A 540 -11.64 -11.31 37.87
N LYS A 541 -12.47 -12.33 38.16
CA LYS A 541 -13.10 -12.49 39.48
C LYS A 541 -12.26 -13.32 40.46
N LYS A 542 -11.10 -13.81 40.02
CA LYS A 542 -10.18 -14.59 40.86
C LYS A 542 -8.90 -13.81 41.15
N ALA A 543 -8.37 -13.97 42.36
CA ALA A 543 -7.15 -13.30 42.78
C ALA A 543 -5.95 -13.65 41.87
N ASP A 544 -5.88 -14.91 41.42
CA ASP A 544 -4.81 -15.40 40.54
C ASP A 544 -4.66 -14.59 39.24
N PHE A 545 -5.75 -14.03 38.72
CA PHE A 545 -5.73 -13.18 37.53
C PHE A 545 -4.89 -11.92 37.74
N TYR A 546 -4.97 -11.31 38.93
CA TYR A 546 -4.25 -10.09 39.26
C TYR A 546 -2.83 -10.35 39.77
N LEU A 547 -2.58 -11.52 40.36
CA LEU A 547 -1.29 -11.87 40.96
C LEU A 547 -0.25 -12.34 39.93
N GLN A 548 -0.68 -12.92 38.80
CA GLN A 548 0.21 -13.62 37.86
C GLN A 548 1.28 -12.75 37.17
N ASP A 549 1.05 -11.43 37.03
CA ASP A 549 1.95 -10.51 36.33
C ASP A 549 2.73 -9.58 37.28
N ILE A 550 2.56 -9.72 38.60
CA ILE A 550 3.22 -8.83 39.59
C ILE A 550 4.71 -9.22 39.72
N PRO A 551 5.66 -8.28 39.55
CA PRO A 551 7.08 -8.57 39.65
C PRO A 551 7.55 -8.69 41.11
N LEU A 552 7.29 -9.84 41.74
CA LEU A 552 7.59 -10.09 43.16
C LEU A 552 9.05 -10.45 43.47
N THR A 553 9.88 -10.68 42.45
CA THR A 553 11.31 -11.03 42.61
C THR A 553 12.20 -10.02 41.91
N ASP A 554 13.44 -9.88 42.36
CA ASP A 554 14.42 -8.95 41.77
C ASP A 554 14.61 -9.19 40.26
N SER A 555 14.57 -10.46 39.82
CA SER A 555 14.65 -10.82 38.40
C SER A 555 13.43 -10.30 37.62
N LEU A 556 12.22 -10.50 38.14
CA LEU A 556 10.99 -10.02 37.48
C LEU A 556 10.89 -8.48 37.52
N MET A 557 11.36 -7.86 38.61
CA MET A 557 11.47 -6.41 38.74
C MET A 557 12.42 -5.85 37.69
N THR A 558 13.54 -6.53 37.43
CA THR A 558 14.48 -6.17 36.36
C THR A 558 13.82 -6.24 34.99
N VAL A 559 13.08 -7.30 34.68
CA VAL A 559 12.34 -7.43 33.40
C VAL A 559 11.31 -6.32 33.24
N SER A 560 10.55 -6.03 34.31
CA SER A 560 9.59 -4.91 34.34
C SER A 560 10.29 -3.57 34.05
N ASN A 561 11.44 -3.32 34.69
CA ASN A 561 12.24 -2.12 34.44
C ASN A 561 12.77 -2.02 33.00
N GLU A 562 13.20 -3.13 32.38
CA GLU A 562 13.63 -3.10 30.97
C GLU A 562 12.48 -2.72 30.02
N ARG A 563 11.25 -3.20 30.27
CA ARG A 563 10.06 -2.80 29.51
C ARG A 563 9.79 -1.30 29.64
N ILE A 564 9.87 -0.76 30.86
CA ILE A 564 9.68 0.67 31.11
C ILE A 564 10.76 1.49 30.39
N LYS A 565 12.04 1.09 30.47
CA LYS A 565 13.15 1.81 29.83
C LYS A 565 12.95 1.92 28.31
N GLY A 566 12.64 0.81 27.65
CA GLY A 566 12.37 0.78 26.20
C GLY A 566 11.18 1.67 25.84
N ALA A 567 10.04 1.49 26.51
CA ALA A 567 8.84 2.27 26.26
C ALA A 567 9.03 3.78 26.49
N MET A 568 9.78 4.19 27.52
CA MET A 568 10.08 5.62 27.77
C MET A 568 10.97 6.21 26.68
N PHE A 569 11.97 5.46 26.22
CA PHE A 569 12.87 5.89 25.14
C PHE A 569 12.12 6.05 23.82
N ASP A 570 11.30 5.05 23.46
CA ASP A 570 10.51 5.06 22.23
C ASP A 570 9.42 6.15 22.27
N ALA A 571 8.72 6.32 23.41
CA ALA A 571 7.79 7.44 23.58
C ALA A 571 8.48 8.79 23.36
N GLY A 572 9.67 8.99 23.93
CA GLY A 572 10.49 10.18 23.72
C GLY A 572 10.76 10.45 22.24
N ARG A 573 11.12 9.41 21.48
CA ARG A 573 11.38 9.53 20.03
C ARG A 573 10.11 9.80 19.22
N ILE A 574 9.00 9.14 19.56
CA ILE A 574 7.71 9.32 18.88
C ILE A 574 7.22 10.76 19.08
N TYR A 575 7.32 11.32 20.30
CA TYR A 575 6.99 12.73 20.54
C TYR A 575 7.73 13.67 19.59
N ARG A 576 9.04 13.45 19.37
CA ARG A 576 9.85 14.26 18.46
C ARG A 576 9.50 14.03 16.99
N THR A 577 9.45 12.77 16.57
CA THR A 577 9.43 12.40 15.14
C THR A 577 8.04 12.47 14.52
N ASP A 578 7.02 11.98 15.22
CA ASP A 578 5.66 11.88 14.70
C ASP A 578 4.82 13.12 15.02
N PHE A 579 5.09 13.78 16.15
CA PHE A 579 4.24 14.86 16.67
C PHE A 579 4.95 16.22 16.80
N ASN A 580 6.28 16.24 16.66
CA ASN A 580 7.09 17.44 16.89
C ASN A 580 6.84 18.11 18.26
N ASP A 581 6.45 17.33 19.27
CA ASP A 581 6.29 17.76 20.66
C ASP A 581 7.64 17.64 21.40
N LEU A 582 8.50 18.65 21.17
CA LEU A 582 9.82 18.71 21.78
C LEU A 582 9.75 18.73 23.32
N PRO A 583 8.86 19.51 23.98
CA PRO A 583 8.74 19.50 25.44
C PRO A 583 8.45 18.12 26.03
N ARG A 584 7.49 17.36 25.48
CA ARG A 584 7.19 16.00 25.97
C ARG A 584 8.31 15.01 25.67
N SER A 585 8.97 15.15 24.52
CA SER A 585 10.13 14.35 24.17
C SER A 585 11.26 14.52 25.19
N ILE A 586 11.59 15.78 25.51
CA ILE A 586 12.57 16.15 26.53
C ILE A 586 12.17 15.58 27.89
N GLU A 587 10.92 15.82 28.33
CA GLU A 587 10.41 15.34 29.62
C GLU A 587 10.55 13.81 29.75
N ALA A 588 10.18 13.06 28.71
CA ALA A 588 10.26 11.59 28.71
C ALA A 588 11.70 11.09 28.81
N LEU A 589 12.62 11.66 28.03
CA LEU A 589 14.03 11.26 27.99
C LEU A 589 14.79 11.70 29.26
N GLU A 590 14.47 12.85 29.84
CA GLU A 590 15.05 13.28 31.12
C GLU A 590 14.58 12.37 32.26
N LYS A 591 13.28 12.02 32.29
CA LYS A 591 12.74 11.06 33.28
C LYS A 591 13.38 9.68 33.14
N LEU A 592 13.61 9.20 31.92
CA LEU A 592 14.30 7.95 31.65
C LEU A 592 15.69 7.95 32.30
N ASN A 593 16.49 8.98 32.04
CA ASN A 593 17.85 9.11 32.56
C ASN A 593 17.89 9.39 34.06
N GLN A 594 16.89 10.08 34.61
CA GLN A 594 16.76 10.29 36.05
C GLN A 594 16.46 8.97 36.78
N ARG A 595 15.54 8.17 36.25
CA ARG A 595 15.06 6.93 36.87
C ARG A 595 16.01 5.75 36.65
N PHE A 596 16.68 5.68 35.51
CA PHE A 596 17.50 4.53 35.10
C PHE A 596 18.90 4.91 34.64
N ARG A 597 19.67 5.50 35.57
CA ARG A 597 21.08 5.86 35.34
C ARG A 597 21.92 4.63 34.95
N GLY A 598 22.84 4.81 34.00
CA GLY A 598 23.70 3.76 33.46
C GLY A 598 22.97 2.69 32.64
N SER A 599 21.72 2.92 32.24
CA SER A 599 21.01 2.01 31.33
C SER A 599 21.61 2.05 29.93
N ILE A 600 21.34 1.01 29.12
CA ILE A 600 21.75 0.96 27.71
C ILE A 600 21.22 2.14 26.87
N TYR A 601 20.16 2.80 27.34
CA TYR A 601 19.54 3.94 26.71
C TYR A 601 20.10 5.28 27.17
N GLU A 602 20.93 5.33 28.22
CA GLU A 602 21.40 6.60 28.80
C GLU A 602 22.18 7.45 27.79
N LEU A 603 23.20 6.86 27.15
CA LEU A 603 24.01 7.55 26.15
C LEU A 603 23.18 7.94 24.89
N PRO A 604 22.37 7.04 24.28
CA PRO A 604 21.45 7.42 23.21
C PRO A 604 20.48 8.54 23.61
N ALA A 605 19.91 8.50 24.82
CA ALA A 605 18.99 9.52 25.32
C ALA A 605 19.68 10.86 25.56
N PHE A 606 20.92 10.89 26.06
CA PHE A 606 21.72 12.12 26.13
C PHE A 606 21.97 12.74 24.76
N PHE A 607 22.24 11.91 23.75
CA PHE A 607 22.43 12.42 22.39
C PHE A 607 21.13 12.98 21.79
N GLU A 608 19.99 12.30 21.98
CA GLU A 608 18.68 12.84 21.58
C GLU A 608 18.36 14.15 22.33
N LEU A 609 18.63 14.22 23.64
CA LEU A 609 18.45 15.45 24.43
C LEU A 609 19.34 16.59 23.94
N TYR A 610 20.60 16.32 23.60
CA TYR A 610 21.50 17.29 22.97
C TYR A 610 20.88 17.87 21.68
N GLN A 611 20.36 17.01 20.81
CA GLN A 611 19.73 17.43 19.55
C GLN A 611 18.45 18.22 19.78
N LEU A 612 17.60 17.77 20.72
CA LEU A 612 16.36 18.43 21.10
C LEU A 612 16.61 19.83 21.65
N TYR A 613 17.54 19.98 22.60
CA TYR A 613 17.86 21.28 23.17
C TYR A 613 18.54 22.22 22.18
N LYS A 614 19.36 21.68 21.26
CA LYS A 614 19.93 22.44 20.14
C LYS A 614 18.82 22.96 19.22
N GLN A 615 17.86 22.11 18.86
CA GLN A 615 16.70 22.50 18.05
C GLN A 615 15.80 23.52 18.77
N SER A 616 15.72 23.45 20.10
CA SER A 616 14.90 24.34 20.93
C SER A 616 15.60 25.67 21.27
N GLY A 617 16.86 25.85 20.84
CA GLY A 617 17.66 27.06 21.08
C GLY A 617 18.17 27.21 22.52
N ASN A 618 18.13 26.16 23.35
CA ASN A 618 18.63 26.21 24.73
C ASN A 618 20.14 25.87 24.76
N GLU A 619 20.98 26.88 24.60
CA GLU A 619 22.43 26.71 24.52
C GLU A 619 23.05 26.12 25.81
N LEU A 620 22.53 26.50 26.98
CA LEU A 620 23.01 25.99 28.28
C LEU A 620 22.82 24.48 28.39
N LYS A 621 21.60 24.00 28.12
CA LYS A 621 21.30 22.57 28.14
C LYS A 621 22.00 21.80 27.02
N THR A 622 22.15 22.42 25.85
CA THR A 622 22.93 21.85 24.74
C THR A 622 24.37 21.60 25.14
N ALA A 623 25.02 22.59 25.78
CA ALA A 623 26.39 22.45 26.30
C ALA A 623 26.47 21.40 27.42
N GLU A 624 25.48 21.38 28.34
CA GLU A 624 25.39 20.40 29.43
C GLU A 624 25.39 18.96 28.90
N TYR A 625 24.47 18.63 27.98
CA TYR A 625 24.36 17.27 27.43
C TYR A 625 25.53 16.92 26.51
N LYS A 626 26.06 17.89 25.74
CA LYS A 626 27.32 17.69 25.00
C LYS A 626 28.46 17.29 25.94
N GLN A 627 28.63 18.00 27.06
CA GLN A 627 29.68 17.72 28.02
C GLN A 627 29.48 16.37 28.70
N LYS A 628 28.25 16.00 29.09
CA LYS A 628 27.92 14.68 29.65
C LYS A 628 28.33 13.53 28.73
N ILE A 629 28.13 13.68 27.41
CA ILE A 629 28.52 12.67 26.43
C ILE A 629 30.04 12.60 26.30
N ILE A 630 30.72 13.74 26.18
CA ILE A 630 32.18 13.78 25.97
C ILE A 630 32.94 13.30 27.22
N SER A 631 32.53 13.70 28.42
CA SER A 631 33.23 13.32 29.66
C SER A 631 32.85 11.93 30.16
N GLY A 632 31.57 11.54 30.04
CA GLY A 632 31.08 10.24 30.51
C GLY A 632 31.33 9.10 29.53
N TYR A 633 31.39 9.39 28.23
CA TYR A 633 31.47 8.40 27.16
C TYR A 633 32.50 8.75 26.06
N PRO A 634 33.75 9.08 26.40
CA PRO A 634 34.74 9.64 25.46
C PRO A 634 35.04 8.73 24.26
N GLU A 635 34.99 7.41 24.45
CA GLU A 635 35.25 6.44 23.39
C GLU A 635 34.04 6.19 22.46
N SER A 636 32.87 6.70 22.84
CA SER A 636 31.66 6.49 22.06
C SER A 636 31.69 7.23 20.72
N LYS A 637 31.00 6.66 19.73
CA LYS A 637 30.83 7.30 18.42
C LYS A 637 30.16 8.67 18.53
N TYR A 638 29.25 8.85 19.50
CA TYR A 638 28.61 10.12 19.79
C TYR A 638 29.61 11.17 20.29
N ALA A 639 30.46 10.84 21.27
CA ALA A 639 31.50 11.76 21.76
C ALA A 639 32.50 12.13 20.65
N LYS A 640 32.96 11.14 19.88
CA LYS A 640 33.89 11.36 18.76
C LYS A 640 33.29 12.26 17.68
N TYR A 641 32.01 12.10 17.35
CA TYR A 641 31.29 12.99 16.45
C TYR A 641 31.09 14.41 17.00
N LEU A 642 30.82 14.55 18.30
CA LEU A 642 30.62 15.87 18.94
C LEU A 642 31.93 16.66 19.09
N LEU A 643 33.07 15.98 19.10
CA LEU A 643 34.42 16.55 19.08
C LEU A 643 34.87 16.87 17.65
N ASP A 644 34.62 15.97 16.70
CA ASP A 644 34.92 16.13 15.29
C ASP A 644 33.71 15.74 14.41
N PRO A 645 33.00 16.72 13.82
CA PRO A 645 31.89 16.46 12.90
C PRO A 645 32.27 15.59 11.69
N ASN A 646 33.55 15.55 11.31
CA ASN A 646 34.08 14.72 10.22
C ASN A 646 34.52 13.32 10.68
N TYR A 647 34.38 12.97 11.96
CA TYR A 647 34.83 11.68 12.50
C TYR A 647 34.32 10.48 11.70
N PHE A 648 33.04 10.46 11.32
CA PHE A 648 32.47 9.37 10.52
C PHE A 648 33.02 9.33 9.09
N ALA A 649 33.28 10.50 8.48
CA ALA A 649 33.89 10.58 7.16
C ALA A 649 35.35 10.07 7.19
N GLN A 650 36.13 10.45 8.21
CA GLN A 650 37.50 9.97 8.41
C GLN A 650 37.56 8.48 8.77
N LEU A 651 36.60 7.99 9.57
CA LEU A 651 36.49 6.58 9.92
C LEU A 651 36.19 5.72 8.68
N GLU A 652 35.31 6.21 7.80
CA GLU A 652 34.96 5.54 6.55
C GLU A 652 36.08 5.62 5.51
N GLU A 653 36.77 6.77 5.40
CA GLU A 653 37.96 6.92 4.57
C GLU A 653 39.08 5.95 5.00
N ARG A 654 39.29 5.81 6.32
CA ARG A 654 40.24 4.84 6.86
C ARG A 654 39.84 3.40 6.54
N LYS A 655 38.56 3.05 6.69
CA LYS A 655 38.06 1.71 6.32
C LYS A 655 38.24 1.43 4.82
N SER A 656 37.79 2.35 3.97
CA SER A 656 37.96 2.28 2.51
C SER A 656 39.43 2.15 2.11
N THR A 657 40.33 2.87 2.76
CA THR A 657 41.78 2.76 2.52
C THR A 657 42.32 1.38 2.88
N VAL A 658 41.90 0.82 4.02
CA VAL A 658 42.26 -0.53 4.46
C VAL A 658 41.70 -1.60 3.51
N GLU A 659 40.44 -1.45 3.05
CA GLU A 659 39.80 -2.37 2.11
C GLU A 659 40.44 -2.33 0.71
N LYS A 660 40.79 -1.13 0.22
CA LYS A 660 41.55 -0.96 -1.04
C LYS A 660 42.90 -1.66 -0.96
N LYS A 661 43.62 -1.49 0.16
CA LYS A 661 44.92 -2.13 0.39
C LYS A 661 44.82 -3.65 0.58
N TYR A 662 43.79 -4.14 1.26
CA TYR A 662 43.48 -5.57 1.32
C TYR A 662 43.16 -6.15 -0.06
N SER A 663 42.33 -5.47 -0.85
CA SER A 663 41.97 -5.89 -2.22
C SER A 663 43.19 -5.90 -3.15
N GLU A 664 44.08 -4.91 -3.02
CA GLU A 664 45.38 -4.87 -3.69
C GLU A 664 46.24 -6.08 -3.28
N ALA A 665 46.39 -6.34 -1.98
CA ALA A 665 47.14 -7.49 -1.47
C ALA A 665 46.56 -8.81 -1.98
N LEU A 666 45.23 -8.95 -1.99
CA LEU A 666 44.54 -10.14 -2.48
C LEU A 666 44.72 -10.34 -3.99
N ARG A 667 44.59 -9.29 -4.80
CA ARG A 667 44.82 -9.37 -6.26
C ARG A 667 46.26 -9.74 -6.58
N LEU A 668 47.23 -9.16 -5.86
CA LEU A 668 48.65 -9.52 -5.97
C LEU A 668 48.88 -10.98 -5.55
N PHE A 669 48.21 -11.43 -4.49
CA PHE A 669 48.26 -12.81 -4.05
C PHE A 669 47.65 -13.78 -5.08
N GLN A 670 46.52 -13.45 -5.69
CA GLN A 670 45.84 -14.24 -6.72
C GLN A 670 46.61 -14.31 -8.04
N SER A 671 47.34 -13.24 -8.38
CA SER A 671 48.23 -13.17 -9.54
C SER A 671 49.62 -13.76 -9.29
N TYR A 672 49.80 -14.49 -8.19
CA TYR A 672 51.05 -15.15 -7.79
C TYR A 672 52.22 -14.20 -7.48
N ASN A 673 51.97 -12.91 -7.27
CA ASN A 673 52.97 -11.92 -6.91
C ASN A 673 53.16 -11.83 -5.39
N TYR A 674 53.69 -12.89 -4.80
CA TYR A 674 53.77 -13.05 -3.34
C TYR A 674 54.66 -12.02 -2.64
N ALA A 675 55.76 -11.59 -3.26
CA ALA A 675 56.65 -10.58 -2.67
C ALA A 675 55.90 -9.25 -2.44
N LYS A 676 55.17 -8.77 -3.46
CA LYS A 676 54.37 -7.54 -3.35
C LYS A 676 53.12 -7.75 -2.50
N ALA A 677 52.46 -8.91 -2.59
CA ALA A 677 51.31 -9.23 -1.75
C ALA A 677 51.65 -9.16 -0.26
N LYS A 678 52.82 -9.68 0.14
CA LYS A 678 53.34 -9.59 1.50
C LYS A 678 53.60 -8.15 1.93
N GLU A 679 54.26 -7.35 1.09
CA GLU A 679 54.54 -5.93 1.38
C GLU A 679 53.23 -5.15 1.62
N VAL A 680 52.26 -5.29 0.72
CA VAL A 680 50.96 -4.63 0.85
C VAL A 680 50.19 -5.16 2.05
N ALA A 681 50.24 -6.46 2.34
CA ALA A 681 49.60 -7.03 3.53
C ALA A 681 50.22 -6.49 4.83
N LEU A 682 51.55 -6.39 4.95
CA LEU A 682 52.22 -5.79 6.10
C LEU A 682 51.85 -4.30 6.28
N ALA A 683 51.81 -3.54 5.18
CA ALA A 683 51.36 -2.15 5.21
C ALA A 683 49.89 -2.03 5.65
N THR A 684 49.03 -2.94 5.20
CA THR A 684 47.61 -3.00 5.60
C THR A 684 47.47 -3.32 7.09
N LEU A 685 48.26 -4.25 7.63
CA LEU A 685 48.26 -4.59 9.07
C LEU A 685 48.68 -3.41 9.94
N ALA A 686 49.64 -2.60 9.49
CA ALA A 686 50.06 -1.38 10.20
C ALA A 686 48.93 -0.33 10.33
N MET A 687 47.95 -0.34 9.42
CA MET A 687 46.76 0.53 9.48
C MET A 687 45.72 0.08 10.51
N LYS A 688 45.96 -1.05 11.19
CA LYS A 688 45.07 -1.70 12.19
C LYS A 688 43.70 -2.01 11.58
N PRO A 689 43.60 -3.00 10.66
CA PRO A 689 42.33 -3.43 10.10
C PRO A 689 41.39 -3.92 11.20
N ASP A 690 40.09 -3.84 10.95
CA ASP A 690 39.09 -4.32 11.90
C ASP A 690 39.10 -5.84 12.05
N SER A 691 38.27 -6.37 12.95
CA SER A 691 38.20 -7.80 13.23
C SER A 691 37.75 -8.65 12.05
N SER A 692 37.09 -8.07 11.03
CA SER A 692 36.68 -8.79 9.81
C SER A 692 37.86 -8.98 8.85
N LEU A 693 38.64 -7.93 8.63
CA LEU A 693 39.75 -7.92 7.67
C LEU A 693 41.07 -8.42 8.25
N LEU A 694 41.30 -8.24 9.55
CA LEU A 694 42.55 -8.59 10.21
C LEU A 694 42.97 -10.06 9.96
N PRO A 695 42.11 -11.08 10.15
CA PRO A 695 42.47 -12.46 9.86
C PRO A 695 42.82 -12.67 8.38
N LYS A 696 42.10 -12.02 7.46
CA LYS A 696 42.27 -12.17 6.01
C LYS A 696 43.59 -11.57 5.51
N VAL A 697 43.91 -10.36 5.96
CA VAL A 697 45.17 -9.67 5.63
C VAL A 697 46.35 -10.45 6.21
N LYS A 698 46.22 -10.92 7.46
CA LYS A 698 47.27 -11.68 8.13
C LYS A 698 47.51 -13.04 7.46
N PHE A 699 46.45 -13.68 6.96
CA PHE A 699 46.55 -14.90 6.17
C PHE A 699 47.36 -14.69 4.89
N ILE A 700 47.04 -13.63 4.12
CA ILE A 700 47.79 -13.27 2.90
C ILE A 700 49.26 -13.06 3.24
N GLU A 701 49.58 -12.35 4.32
CA GLU A 701 50.96 -12.14 4.77
C GLU A 701 51.69 -13.45 5.07
N VAL A 702 51.09 -14.33 5.88
CA VAL A 702 51.69 -15.62 6.27
C VAL A 702 51.92 -16.52 5.06
N VAL A 703 50.93 -16.64 4.17
CA VAL A 703 51.03 -17.52 3.01
C VAL A 703 51.97 -16.94 1.94
N ALA A 704 51.94 -15.63 1.72
CA ALA A 704 52.84 -14.96 0.77
C ALA A 704 54.31 -14.98 1.23
N ASN A 705 54.57 -15.14 2.53
CA ASN A 705 55.91 -15.33 3.06
C ASN A 705 56.44 -16.78 2.91
N GLY A 706 55.55 -17.74 2.65
CA GLY A 706 55.87 -19.17 2.56
C GLY A 706 56.94 -19.56 1.53
N PRO A 707 56.96 -19.01 0.30
CA PRO A 707 57.97 -19.35 -0.71
C PRO A 707 59.42 -19.08 -0.31
N GLY A 708 59.67 -18.21 0.68
CA GLY A 708 60.99 -17.89 1.22
C GLY A 708 61.35 -18.65 2.50
N GLN A 709 60.52 -19.60 2.94
CA GLN A 709 60.71 -20.36 4.18
C GLN A 709 61.00 -21.84 3.90
N GLU A 710 61.76 -22.48 4.80
CA GLU A 710 61.85 -23.95 4.82
C GLU A 710 60.47 -24.57 5.10
N LYS A 711 60.21 -25.76 4.54
CA LYS A 711 58.89 -26.43 4.61
C LYS A 711 58.34 -26.56 6.03
N ILE A 712 59.21 -26.90 7.00
CA ILE A 712 58.83 -27.06 8.41
C ILE A 712 58.48 -25.69 9.01
N ALA A 713 59.31 -24.67 8.77
CA ALA A 713 59.06 -23.31 9.24
C ALA A 713 57.77 -22.70 8.67
N PHE A 714 57.43 -23.01 7.42
CA PHE A 714 56.18 -22.58 6.82
C PHE A 714 54.95 -23.32 7.40
N ALA A 715 55.06 -24.63 7.63
CA ALA A 715 54.02 -25.39 8.31
C ALA A 715 53.76 -24.87 9.74
N ASP A 716 54.81 -24.45 10.45
CA ASP A 716 54.71 -23.88 11.80
C ASP A 716 54.15 -22.45 11.83
N SER A 717 54.38 -21.65 10.77
CA SER A 717 53.78 -20.31 10.66
C SER A 717 52.27 -20.38 10.37
N LEU A 718 51.84 -21.35 9.54
CA LEU A 718 50.42 -21.65 9.31
C LEU A 718 49.72 -22.19 10.57
N ASP A 719 50.39 -23.04 11.36
CA ASP A 719 49.86 -23.56 12.61
C ASP A 719 49.66 -22.45 13.66
N ARG A 720 50.63 -21.52 13.77
CA ARG A 720 50.51 -20.35 14.65
C ARG A 720 49.36 -19.44 14.23
N TYR A 721 49.27 -19.14 12.94
CA TYR A 721 48.16 -18.35 12.40
C TYR A 721 46.79 -18.99 12.70
N ALA A 722 46.65 -20.30 12.45
CA ALA A 722 45.38 -21.00 12.69
C ALA A 722 44.98 -20.97 14.17
N LYS A 723 45.94 -21.08 15.10
CA LYS A 723 45.68 -20.97 16.55
C LYS A 723 45.25 -19.57 16.97
N GLU A 724 45.85 -18.53 16.39
CA GLU A 724 45.57 -17.14 16.74
C GLU A 724 44.21 -16.65 16.21
N TYR A 725 43.79 -17.13 15.04
CA TYR A 725 42.61 -16.63 14.33
C TYR A 725 41.47 -17.67 14.18
N SER A 726 41.41 -18.70 15.01
CA SER A 726 40.31 -19.67 15.01
C SER A 726 39.15 -19.22 15.93
N PRO A 727 37.87 -19.35 15.50
CA PRO A 727 37.41 -19.87 14.22
C PRO A 727 37.34 -18.78 13.13
N SER A 728 38.10 -18.93 12.05
CA SER A 728 37.94 -18.13 10.83
C SER A 728 38.06 -19.03 9.59
N PRO A 729 37.41 -18.68 8.46
CA PRO A 729 37.55 -19.43 7.21
C PRO A 729 39.00 -19.57 6.77
N THR A 730 39.81 -18.53 6.94
CA THR A 730 41.24 -18.52 6.61
C THR A 730 42.08 -19.40 7.54
N ALA A 731 41.67 -19.61 8.80
CA ALA A 731 42.32 -20.57 9.70
C ALA A 731 42.12 -22.02 9.24
N VAL A 732 40.93 -22.35 8.71
CA VAL A 732 40.66 -23.68 8.13
C VAL A 732 41.56 -23.92 6.91
N ILE A 733 41.66 -22.92 6.02
CA ILE A 733 42.53 -22.99 4.83
C ILE A 733 44.00 -23.11 5.24
N ALA A 734 44.45 -22.38 6.26
CA ALA A 734 45.83 -22.46 6.75
C ALA A 734 46.20 -23.88 7.22
N LEU A 735 45.28 -24.57 7.91
CA LEU A 735 45.48 -25.96 8.32
C LEU A 735 45.48 -26.94 7.13
N GLN A 736 44.62 -26.72 6.14
CA GLN A 736 44.64 -27.51 4.90
C GLN A 736 45.97 -27.35 4.14
N ILE A 737 46.51 -26.13 4.03
CA ILE A 737 47.81 -25.87 3.41
C ILE A 737 48.92 -26.58 4.20
N LYS A 738 48.88 -26.53 5.54
CA LYS A 738 49.84 -27.22 6.41
C LYS A 738 49.82 -28.74 6.19
N ASP A 739 48.64 -29.35 6.08
CA ASP A 739 48.50 -30.79 5.86
C ASP A 739 48.96 -31.22 4.46
N LEU A 740 48.73 -30.39 3.44
CA LEU A 740 49.25 -30.59 2.09
C LEU A 740 50.79 -30.54 2.05
N ILE A 741 51.41 -29.64 2.81
CA ILE A 741 52.89 -29.55 2.94
C ILE A 741 53.49 -30.84 3.55
N ARG A 742 52.71 -31.56 4.38
CA ARG A 742 53.17 -32.76 5.10
C ARG A 742 52.97 -34.08 4.34
N THR A 743 52.10 -34.16 3.32
CA THR A 743 51.55 -35.44 2.83
C THR A 743 52.09 -36.02 1.51
N ASN A 744 52.89 -35.35 0.65
CA ASN A 744 53.55 -36.09 -0.46
C ASN A 744 54.84 -35.48 -1.07
N SER A 745 55.67 -36.39 -1.57
CA SER A 745 56.95 -36.28 -2.29
C SER A 745 56.78 -35.94 -3.79
N LEU A 746 57.83 -35.33 -4.37
CA LEU A 746 58.09 -34.94 -5.78
C LEU A 746 57.57 -33.55 -6.26
N ALA A 747 58.55 -32.64 -6.40
CA ALA A 747 58.58 -31.40 -7.20
C ALA A 747 57.76 -30.19 -6.70
N ASP A 748 58.46 -29.33 -5.95
CA ASP A 748 58.15 -27.94 -5.58
C ASP A 748 56.87 -27.65 -4.80
N SER A 749 57.04 -27.42 -3.49
CA SER A 749 56.09 -26.65 -2.66
C SER A 749 55.79 -25.26 -3.23
N GLN A 750 56.70 -24.73 -4.08
CA GLN A 750 56.48 -23.51 -4.87
C GLN A 750 55.42 -23.70 -5.97
N GLN A 751 55.27 -24.91 -6.55
CA GLN A 751 54.25 -25.19 -7.57
C GLN A 751 52.84 -25.32 -7.00
N LEU A 752 52.64 -25.74 -5.75
CA LEU A 752 51.29 -25.82 -5.14
C LEU A 752 50.72 -24.42 -4.84
N VAL A 753 51.59 -23.50 -4.44
CA VAL A 753 51.28 -22.08 -4.29
C VAL A 753 51.08 -21.43 -5.68
N ALA A 754 51.92 -21.77 -6.67
CA ALA A 754 51.83 -21.25 -8.06
C ALA A 754 50.75 -21.89 -8.97
N LYS A 755 50.17 -23.06 -8.61
CA LYS A 755 49.12 -23.76 -9.41
C LYS A 755 47.68 -23.29 -9.11
N GLY A 756 47.50 -22.23 -8.32
CA GLY A 756 46.21 -21.55 -8.22
C GLY A 756 45.17 -22.17 -7.31
N TYR A 757 45.53 -23.20 -6.53
CA TYR A 757 44.59 -23.83 -5.59
C TYR A 757 44.15 -22.86 -4.48
N ILE A 758 45.05 -22.00 -3.97
CA ILE A 758 44.77 -21.08 -2.85
C ILE A 758 44.12 -19.78 -3.32
N ALA A 759 44.48 -19.28 -4.52
CA ALA A 759 43.96 -18.03 -5.07
C ALA A 759 42.45 -18.07 -5.34
N ASN A 760 41.93 -19.25 -5.71
CA ASN A 760 40.53 -19.45 -6.11
C ASN A 760 39.58 -19.70 -4.93
N GLU A 761 40.10 -20.02 -3.73
CA GLU A 761 39.28 -20.26 -2.53
C GLU A 761 39.16 -19.02 -1.62
N ILE A 762 40.04 -18.03 -1.75
CA ILE A 762 39.91 -16.74 -1.04
C ILE A 762 38.92 -15.85 -1.79
N VAL A 763 37.64 -16.04 -1.52
CA VAL A 763 36.57 -15.15 -2.00
C VAL A 763 36.41 -14.01 -0.99
N ASN A 764 36.53 -12.77 -1.44
CA ASN A 764 36.11 -11.63 -0.64
C ASN A 764 34.58 -11.57 -0.64
N GLU A 765 33.94 -12.03 0.43
CA GLU A 765 32.48 -11.96 0.56
C GLU A 765 31.97 -10.53 0.73
N GLU A 766 32.79 -9.58 1.17
CA GLU A 766 32.39 -8.18 1.34
C GLU A 766 32.28 -7.43 0.01
N THR A 767 33.06 -7.82 -1.02
CA THR A 767 32.81 -7.36 -2.40
C THR A 767 31.58 -7.99 -3.05
N LYS A 768 31.01 -9.06 -2.47
CA LYS A 768 29.72 -9.66 -2.89
C LYS A 768 28.50 -9.08 -2.16
N ARG A 769 28.69 -8.40 -1.02
CA ARG A 769 27.61 -7.87 -0.17
C ARG A 769 26.89 -6.64 -0.72
N LEU A 770 27.34 -6.08 -1.84
CA LEU A 770 26.68 -4.92 -2.46
C LEU A 770 25.28 -5.25 -3.04
N ASN A 771 24.91 -6.53 -3.18
CA ASN A 771 23.64 -6.94 -3.81
C ASN A 771 22.72 -7.83 -2.94
N ASP A 772 22.90 -7.88 -1.60
CA ASP A 772 22.00 -8.68 -0.74
C ASP A 772 20.96 -7.80 -0.03
N HIS A 773 19.77 -7.70 -0.63
CA HIS A 773 18.68 -6.77 -0.30
C HIS A 773 17.92 -7.00 1.02
N SER A 774 18.41 -7.85 1.93
CA SER A 774 17.60 -8.30 3.08
C SER A 774 18.13 -7.90 4.47
N ASN A 775 19.29 -7.25 4.57
CA ASN A 775 19.90 -6.92 5.88
C ASN A 775 20.69 -5.59 5.92
N ASP A 776 20.34 -4.59 5.10
CA ASP A 776 20.97 -3.28 5.21
C ASP A 776 20.34 -2.42 6.33
N ASP A 777 21.09 -1.41 6.81
CA ASP A 777 20.64 -0.44 7.84
C ASP A 777 19.42 0.40 7.39
N PHE A 778 18.92 0.18 6.18
CA PHE A 778 17.82 0.89 5.54
C PHE A 778 16.61 -0.02 5.26
N GLY A 779 16.62 -1.29 5.68
CA GLY A 779 15.50 -2.23 5.51
C GLY A 779 15.16 -2.55 4.05
N GLY A 780 16.13 -2.50 3.15
CA GLY A 780 15.94 -2.70 1.71
C GLY A 780 15.34 -1.49 0.98
N LYS A 781 15.23 -0.34 1.66
CA LYS A 781 14.64 0.91 1.11
C LYS A 781 15.40 1.46 -0.09
N PHE A 782 16.71 1.27 -0.13
CA PHE A 782 17.58 1.72 -1.22
C PHE A 782 18.41 0.55 -1.76
N SER A 783 18.69 0.56 -3.05
CA SER A 783 19.41 -0.49 -3.77
C SER A 783 20.72 0.03 -4.32
N TYR A 784 21.83 -0.68 -4.11
CA TYR A 784 23.07 -0.40 -4.82
C TYR A 784 23.07 -1.21 -6.11
N ASP A 785 23.03 -0.55 -7.26
CA ASP A 785 23.02 -1.21 -8.56
C ASP A 785 23.88 -0.36 -9.49
N GLU A 786 24.94 -0.96 -10.03
CA GLU A 786 25.93 -0.24 -10.82
C GLU A 786 25.48 0.00 -12.26
N ASP A 787 24.59 -0.85 -12.78
CA ASP A 787 24.20 -0.91 -14.19
C ASP A 787 22.95 -0.07 -14.50
N MET A 788 22.23 0.39 -13.48
CA MET A 788 21.08 1.26 -13.65
C MET A 788 21.50 2.67 -14.09
N PHE A 789 20.60 3.37 -14.80
CA PHE A 789 20.73 4.81 -15.00
C PHE A 789 20.91 5.53 -13.67
N HIS A 790 21.87 6.43 -13.61
CA HIS A 790 22.14 7.27 -12.44
C HIS A 790 21.86 8.74 -12.77
N TYR A 791 21.50 9.49 -11.73
CA TYR A 791 21.22 10.91 -11.81
C TYR A 791 22.16 11.66 -10.88
N TYR A 792 22.68 12.79 -11.34
CA TYR A 792 23.37 13.75 -10.50
C TYR A 792 22.36 14.76 -9.96
N VAL A 793 22.31 14.91 -8.65
CA VAL A 793 21.31 15.73 -7.95
C VAL A 793 22.00 16.80 -7.12
N ILE A 794 21.52 18.04 -7.23
CA ILE A 794 21.84 19.15 -6.32
C ILE A 794 20.57 19.46 -5.52
N ALA A 795 20.62 19.42 -4.19
CA ALA A 795 19.52 19.78 -3.31
C ALA A 795 19.86 21.03 -2.48
N PHE A 796 18.92 21.97 -2.41
CA PHE A 796 19.08 23.23 -1.66
C PHE A 796 17.73 23.73 -1.11
N SER A 797 17.79 24.62 -0.13
CA SER A 797 16.59 25.22 0.47
C SER A 797 15.92 26.21 -0.50
N LYS A 798 14.59 26.14 -0.61
CA LYS A 798 13.75 27.10 -1.35
C LYS A 798 13.83 28.51 -0.77
N GLU A 799 14.10 28.61 0.53
CA GLU A 799 14.24 29.91 1.22
C GLU A 799 15.51 30.65 0.80
N ALA A 800 16.49 29.93 0.23
CA ALA A 800 17.76 30.51 -0.21
C ALA A 800 17.66 31.33 -1.52
N LYS A 801 16.49 31.36 -2.18
CA LYS A 801 16.21 32.14 -3.40
C LYS A 801 17.29 31.96 -4.50
N VAL A 802 17.70 30.72 -4.72
CA VAL A 802 18.65 30.35 -5.80
C VAL A 802 18.06 30.74 -7.16
N ASP A 803 18.86 31.36 -8.02
CA ASP A 803 18.51 31.51 -9.44
C ASP A 803 18.69 30.16 -10.15
N VAL A 804 17.59 29.38 -10.13
CA VAL A 804 17.57 28.01 -10.66
C VAL A 804 17.79 28.01 -12.18
N SER A 805 17.27 29.00 -12.89
CA SER A 805 17.47 29.14 -14.34
C SER A 805 18.94 29.37 -14.67
N ARG A 806 19.62 30.21 -13.89
CA ARG A 806 21.07 30.42 -14.03
C ARG A 806 21.87 29.17 -13.71
N LEU A 807 21.54 28.45 -12.64
CA LEU A 807 22.20 27.19 -12.27
C LEU A 807 22.04 26.13 -13.38
N ILE A 808 20.84 25.97 -13.93
CA ILE A 808 20.59 25.07 -15.07
C ILE A 808 21.41 25.49 -16.29
N TYR A 809 21.45 26.78 -16.61
CA TYR A 809 22.23 27.32 -17.72
C TYR A 809 23.74 27.05 -17.56
N ASP A 810 24.29 27.25 -16.36
CA ASP A 810 25.72 27.02 -16.09
C ASP A 810 26.08 25.52 -16.14
N ILE A 811 25.18 24.63 -15.72
CA ILE A 811 25.33 23.17 -15.88
C ILE A 811 25.23 22.78 -17.36
N ALA A 812 24.28 23.36 -18.11
CA ALA A 812 24.12 23.09 -19.54
C ALA A 812 25.35 23.49 -20.35
N ASN A 813 25.95 24.66 -20.08
CA ASN A 813 27.19 25.08 -20.73
C ASN A 813 28.35 24.16 -20.39
N TYR A 814 28.48 23.77 -19.11
CA TYR A 814 29.46 22.76 -18.73
C TYR A 814 29.25 21.44 -19.50
N ASN A 815 28.01 21.01 -19.71
CA ASN A 815 27.73 19.80 -20.46
C ASN A 815 28.12 19.94 -21.95
N LEU A 816 27.80 21.08 -22.57
CA LEU A 816 28.16 21.38 -23.95
C LEU A 816 29.68 21.45 -24.17
N ASP A 817 30.40 22.06 -23.23
CA ASP A 817 31.85 22.27 -23.32
C ASP A 817 32.65 20.98 -23.14
N TYR A 818 32.16 20.03 -22.33
CA TYR A 818 32.93 18.87 -21.89
C TYR A 818 32.35 17.51 -22.32
N TYR A 819 31.14 17.46 -22.89
CA TYR A 819 30.44 16.21 -23.26
C TYR A 819 29.74 16.30 -24.62
N THR A 820 30.51 16.45 -25.70
CA THR A 820 29.97 16.68 -27.06
C THR A 820 29.22 15.50 -27.68
N SER A 821 29.30 14.30 -27.09
CA SER A 821 28.68 13.06 -27.61
C SER A 821 27.61 12.46 -26.69
N THR A 822 27.17 13.18 -25.66
CA THR A 822 26.15 12.71 -24.72
C THR A 822 25.18 13.83 -24.41
N ASP A 823 23.88 13.61 -24.66
CA ASP A 823 22.84 14.55 -24.30
C ASP A 823 22.37 14.29 -22.86
N PHE A 824 22.40 15.31 -22.02
CA PHE A 824 21.92 15.25 -20.65
C PHE A 824 20.66 16.11 -20.48
N ASP A 825 19.65 15.56 -19.81
CA ASP A 825 18.45 16.32 -19.43
C ASP A 825 18.66 16.97 -18.06
N ILE A 826 18.38 18.27 -17.95
CA ILE A 826 18.52 19.02 -16.69
C ILE A 826 17.14 19.54 -16.28
N GLU A 827 16.62 19.08 -15.15
CA GLU A 827 15.28 19.44 -14.67
C GLU A 827 15.31 19.97 -13.23
N PRO A 828 14.57 21.06 -12.93
CA PRO A 828 14.30 21.48 -11.56
C PRO A 828 13.09 20.73 -10.99
N ILE A 829 13.21 20.24 -9.74
CA ILE A 829 12.17 19.42 -9.11
C ILE A 829 11.91 19.92 -7.69
N ASN A 830 10.63 20.09 -7.35
CA ASN A 830 10.19 20.43 -6.00
C ASN A 830 10.05 19.14 -5.19
N LEU A 831 10.99 18.86 -4.29
CA LEU A 831 10.93 17.65 -3.44
C LEU A 831 9.84 17.77 -2.37
N ASP A 832 9.85 18.88 -1.64
CA ASP A 832 8.90 19.19 -0.57
C ASP A 832 8.61 20.71 -0.49
N SER A 833 7.98 21.20 0.58
CA SER A 833 7.65 22.63 0.75
C SER A 833 8.88 23.52 1.01
N LYS A 834 9.99 22.96 1.47
CA LYS A 834 11.24 23.62 1.86
C LYS A 834 12.43 23.29 0.96
N THR A 835 12.43 22.16 0.26
CA THR A 835 13.57 21.66 -0.53
C THR A 835 13.28 21.70 -2.02
N GLN A 836 14.25 22.18 -2.80
CA GLN A 836 14.27 22.11 -4.26
C GLN A 836 15.50 21.36 -4.75
N LEU A 837 15.33 20.61 -5.83
CA LEU A 837 16.35 19.83 -6.51
C LEU A 837 16.62 20.40 -7.91
N VAL A 838 17.87 20.28 -8.37
CA VAL A 838 18.24 20.34 -9.79
C VAL A 838 18.87 19.00 -10.14
N VAL A 839 18.34 18.33 -11.15
CA VAL A 839 18.67 16.94 -11.48
C VAL A 839 19.18 16.85 -12.90
N VAL A 840 20.36 16.25 -13.09
CA VAL A 840 20.92 15.90 -14.39
C VAL A 840 20.69 14.40 -14.61
N ARG A 841 19.97 14.07 -15.69
CA ARG A 841 19.60 12.70 -16.07
C ARG A 841 20.40 12.24 -17.30
N SER A 842 20.10 11.01 -17.74
CA SER A 842 20.70 10.37 -18.92
C SER A 842 22.15 9.95 -18.73
N ILE A 843 22.55 9.66 -17.48
CA ILE A 843 23.85 9.04 -17.19
C ILE A 843 23.65 7.51 -17.09
N PRO A 844 24.28 6.70 -17.97
CA PRO A 844 23.96 5.27 -18.14
C PRO A 844 24.14 4.39 -16.90
N ASN A 845 25.21 4.61 -16.14
CA ASN A 845 25.62 3.71 -15.06
C ASN A 845 26.32 4.48 -13.93
N LYS A 846 26.67 3.77 -12.85
CA LYS A 846 27.33 4.33 -11.66
C LYS A 846 28.66 4.98 -12.01
N GLU A 847 29.47 4.32 -12.85
CA GLU A 847 30.83 4.75 -13.16
C GLU A 847 30.80 6.10 -13.89
N GLU A 848 29.97 6.22 -14.94
CA GLU A 848 29.79 7.46 -15.69
C GLU A 848 29.24 8.58 -14.80
N SER A 849 28.32 8.27 -13.88
CA SER A 849 27.75 9.28 -12.98
C SER A 849 28.72 9.76 -11.93
N LEU A 850 29.63 8.92 -11.47
CA LEU A 850 30.70 9.33 -10.56
C LEU A 850 31.78 10.14 -11.28
N ILE A 851 32.11 9.79 -12.53
CA ILE A 851 32.99 10.61 -13.38
C ILE A 851 32.38 12.00 -13.58
N TYR A 852 31.08 12.06 -13.92
CA TYR A 852 30.35 13.31 -14.06
C TYR A 852 30.36 14.12 -12.75
N PHE A 853 30.00 13.49 -11.62
CA PHE A 853 29.98 14.10 -10.28
C PHE A 853 31.34 14.74 -9.93
N ARG A 854 32.44 14.01 -10.12
CA ARG A 854 33.79 14.51 -9.79
C ARG A 854 34.23 15.63 -10.73
N SER A 855 33.91 15.51 -12.01
CA SER A 855 34.34 16.44 -13.05
C SER A 855 33.63 17.79 -12.90
N ILE A 856 32.31 17.77 -12.67
CA ILE A 856 31.53 19.00 -12.51
C ILE A 856 31.92 19.72 -11.23
N MET A 857 32.13 18.99 -10.13
CA MET A 857 32.50 19.56 -8.82
C MET A 857 33.79 20.40 -8.81
N ARG A 858 34.72 20.11 -9.73
CA ARG A 858 35.97 20.89 -9.85
C ARG A 858 35.77 22.21 -10.60
N LYS A 859 34.64 22.40 -11.29
CA LYS A 859 34.33 23.62 -12.05
C LYS A 859 33.54 24.60 -11.19
N ARG A 860 34.26 25.32 -10.33
CA ARG A 860 33.69 26.37 -9.46
C ARG A 860 32.71 27.34 -10.16
N PRO A 861 32.94 27.80 -11.41
CA PRO A 861 32.00 28.68 -12.09
C PRO A 861 30.58 28.12 -12.27
N VAL A 862 30.44 26.79 -12.35
CA VAL A 862 29.13 26.13 -12.50
C VAL A 862 28.23 26.35 -11.29
N PHE A 863 28.82 26.52 -10.10
CA PHE A 863 28.09 26.67 -8.84
C PHE A 863 27.98 28.12 -8.38
N GLN A 864 28.20 29.09 -9.27
CA GLN A 864 28.17 30.51 -8.91
C GLN A 864 26.79 30.94 -8.39
N ALA A 865 25.71 30.39 -8.94
CA ALA A 865 24.33 30.63 -8.47
C ALA A 865 24.07 30.11 -7.04
N LEU A 866 24.95 29.23 -6.51
CA LEU A 866 24.88 28.67 -5.15
C LEU A 866 25.87 29.33 -4.19
N LYS A 867 26.52 30.43 -4.59
CA LYS A 867 27.52 31.10 -3.76
C LYS A 867 26.91 31.61 -2.45
N GLY A 868 27.41 31.10 -1.32
CA GLY A 868 26.94 31.47 0.02
C GLY A 868 25.65 30.75 0.46
N ILE A 869 25.23 29.73 -0.28
CA ILE A 869 24.02 28.93 -0.02
C ILE A 869 24.44 27.53 0.42
N GLU A 870 23.80 27.01 1.46
CA GLU A 870 23.97 25.61 1.85
C GLU A 870 23.25 24.70 0.85
N TYR A 871 24.00 23.82 0.22
CA TYR A 871 23.48 22.81 -0.70
C TYR A 871 24.21 21.48 -0.48
N VAL A 872 23.57 20.40 -0.90
CA VAL A 872 24.21 19.08 -1.00
C VAL A 872 24.11 18.59 -2.43
N ASN A 873 25.04 17.73 -2.82
CA ASN A 873 24.99 17.05 -4.09
C ASN A 873 25.30 15.57 -3.92
N PHE A 874 24.64 14.74 -4.72
CA PHE A 874 24.80 13.30 -4.68
C PHE A 874 24.47 12.67 -6.03
N VAL A 875 24.85 11.40 -6.17
CA VAL A 875 24.45 10.55 -7.29
C VAL A 875 23.42 9.56 -6.80
N ALA A 876 22.36 9.33 -7.57
CA ALA A 876 21.36 8.31 -7.26
C ALA A 876 20.96 7.49 -8.49
N SER A 877 20.92 6.16 -8.34
CA SER A 877 20.30 5.29 -9.35
C SER A 877 18.83 5.68 -9.56
N SER A 878 18.29 5.37 -10.73
CA SER A 878 16.91 5.71 -11.09
C SER A 878 15.88 5.11 -10.14
N SER A 879 16.16 3.92 -9.56
CA SER A 879 15.33 3.32 -8.52
C SER A 879 15.35 4.12 -7.22
N ASN A 880 16.55 4.42 -6.71
CA ASN A 880 16.75 5.16 -5.47
C ASN A 880 16.19 6.57 -5.56
N TYR A 881 16.37 7.21 -6.71
CA TYR A 881 15.82 8.51 -6.99
C TYR A 881 14.29 8.52 -6.92
N ARG A 882 13.62 7.49 -7.45
CA ARG A 882 12.16 7.35 -7.28
C ARG A 882 11.76 7.22 -5.81
N THR A 883 12.54 6.49 -5.01
CA THR A 883 12.32 6.40 -3.56
C THR A 883 12.46 7.76 -2.88
N ILE A 884 13.49 8.54 -3.21
CA ILE A 884 13.68 9.91 -2.67
C ILE A 884 12.47 10.80 -2.99
N ILE A 885 11.97 10.77 -4.24
CA ILE A 885 10.80 11.56 -4.65
C ILE A 885 9.52 11.07 -3.96
N ALA A 886 9.34 9.76 -3.82
CA ALA A 886 8.18 9.18 -3.15
C ALA A 886 8.13 9.55 -1.66
N ASP A 887 9.28 9.52 -0.98
CA ASP A 887 9.40 9.85 0.44
C ASP A 887 9.39 11.34 0.73
N LYS A 888 9.65 12.17 -0.30
CA LYS A 888 9.89 13.61 -0.16
C LYS A 888 11.00 13.95 0.83
N ASP A 889 11.97 13.06 0.98
CA ASP A 889 13.14 13.22 1.85
C ASP A 889 14.36 12.56 1.21
N TYR A 890 15.50 13.25 1.26
CA TYR A 890 16.79 12.79 0.76
C TYR A 890 17.79 12.49 1.88
N LEU A 891 17.47 12.73 3.15
CA LEU A 891 18.41 12.59 4.28
C LEU A 891 18.78 11.13 4.57
N ASP A 892 17.81 10.22 4.55
CA ASP A 892 18.09 8.78 4.66
C ASP A 892 18.91 8.30 3.46
N TYR A 893 18.59 8.83 2.28
CA TYR A 893 19.35 8.52 1.07
C TYR A 893 20.78 9.05 1.14
N LEU A 894 21.03 10.22 1.74
CA LEU A 894 22.39 10.73 1.91
C LEU A 894 23.23 9.79 2.77
N ARG A 895 22.65 9.19 3.80
CA ARG A 895 23.37 8.17 4.61
C ARG A 895 23.70 6.95 3.75
N PHE A 896 22.77 6.52 2.91
CA PHE A 896 22.98 5.44 1.95
C PHE A 896 24.04 5.80 0.89
N PHE A 897 23.99 7.01 0.34
CA PHE A 897 24.93 7.53 -0.64
C PHE A 897 26.34 7.65 -0.05
N ILE A 898 26.46 8.19 1.17
CA ILE A 898 27.73 8.26 1.88
C ILE A 898 28.27 6.85 2.11
N LYS A 899 27.44 5.89 2.53
CA LYS A 899 27.86 4.52 2.76
C LYS A 899 28.33 3.81 1.47
N ASN A 900 27.62 3.99 0.36
CA ASN A 900 27.80 3.12 -0.82
C ASN A 900 28.51 3.79 -2.01
N TYR A 901 28.51 5.12 -2.12
CA TYR A 901 29.07 5.85 -3.26
C TYR A 901 30.28 6.73 -2.88
N SER A 902 30.42 7.16 -1.61
CA SER A 902 31.47 8.11 -1.22
C SER A 902 32.90 7.57 -1.38
N SER A 903 33.10 6.26 -1.20
CA SER A 903 34.40 5.57 -1.34
C SER A 903 35.00 5.67 -2.75
N TYR A 904 34.13 5.88 -3.75
CA TYR A 904 34.51 6.11 -5.14
C TYR A 904 34.80 7.60 -5.40
N ILE A 905 34.21 8.52 -4.64
CA ILE A 905 34.34 9.97 -4.87
C ILE A 905 35.70 10.50 -4.40
N SER A 906 36.29 9.89 -3.36
CA SER A 906 37.63 10.23 -2.85
C SER A 906 38.68 9.15 -3.16
N SER A 907 39.37 9.28 -4.30
CA SER A 907 40.80 8.96 -4.45
C SER A 907 41.27 9.11 -5.90
N ASN A 908 42.36 9.88 -6.08
CA ASN A 908 43.32 9.84 -7.20
C ASN A 908 42.91 10.37 -8.57
N ILE A 909 42.86 11.70 -8.74
CA ILE A 909 43.32 12.31 -10.00
C ILE A 909 44.25 13.47 -9.63
N PRO A 910 45.55 13.42 -10.04
CA PRO A 910 46.52 14.50 -9.80
C PRO A 910 45.96 15.88 -10.17
N ALA A 911 46.42 16.91 -9.47
CA ALA A 911 46.03 18.29 -9.75
C ALA A 911 46.54 18.79 -11.11
N ASP A 912 47.58 18.13 -11.64
CA ASP A 912 48.23 18.47 -12.89
C ASP A 912 47.86 17.41 -13.94
N GLU A 913 47.15 17.85 -14.97
CA GLU A 913 46.66 17.10 -16.15
C GLU A 913 45.55 16.06 -15.89
N LEU A 914 44.30 16.48 -16.09
CA LEU A 914 43.19 15.56 -16.34
C LEU A 914 43.07 15.30 -17.85
N PRO A 915 42.93 14.04 -18.30
CA PRO A 915 42.36 13.71 -19.60
C PRO A 915 40.97 14.34 -19.75
N ASN A 916 40.54 14.62 -20.98
CA ASN A 916 39.22 15.19 -21.25
C ASN A 916 38.12 14.31 -20.59
N PRO A 917 37.12 14.87 -19.85
CA PRO A 917 36.03 14.08 -19.25
C PRO A 917 35.33 13.13 -20.23
N GLN A 918 35.23 13.53 -21.50
CA GLN A 918 34.71 12.70 -22.57
C GLN A 918 35.61 11.50 -22.91
N GLU A 919 36.93 11.64 -22.80
CA GLU A 919 37.87 10.53 -22.95
C GLU A 919 37.80 9.55 -21.78
N LEU A 920 37.55 10.05 -20.55
CA LEU A 920 37.32 9.20 -19.38
C LEU A 920 36.04 8.37 -19.53
N LEU A 921 34.94 8.97 -20.03
CA LEU A 921 33.72 8.23 -20.36
C LEU A 921 33.94 7.23 -21.50
N ALA A 922 34.64 7.62 -22.56
CA ALA A 922 34.93 6.73 -23.69
C ALA A 922 35.83 5.54 -23.28
N LYS A 923 36.76 5.76 -22.34
CA LYS A 923 37.59 4.71 -21.77
C LYS A 923 36.78 3.77 -20.88
N ALA A 924 35.92 4.30 -20.02
CA ALA A 924 35.02 3.50 -19.19
C ALA A 924 34.09 2.62 -20.06
N ARG A 925 33.50 3.18 -21.13
CA ARG A 925 32.65 2.44 -22.08
C ARG A 925 33.40 1.33 -22.83
N LYS A 926 34.66 1.55 -23.22
CA LYS A 926 35.52 0.52 -23.85
C LYS A 926 35.93 -0.60 -22.89
N GLU A 927 36.15 -0.28 -21.61
CA GLU A 927 36.45 -1.27 -20.56
C GLU A 927 35.21 -2.13 -20.24
N GLU A 928 34.00 -1.57 -20.37
CA GLU A 928 32.73 -2.30 -20.28
C GLU A 928 32.48 -3.23 -21.48
N GLU A 929 32.81 -2.80 -22.71
CA GLU A 929 32.68 -3.62 -23.93
C GLU A 929 33.66 -4.79 -24.01
N THR A 930 34.81 -4.71 -23.32
CA THR A 930 35.86 -5.74 -23.34
C THR A 930 35.67 -6.84 -22.28
N ALA A 931 34.69 -6.70 -21.39
CA ALA A 931 34.29 -7.73 -20.44
C ALA A 931 33.25 -8.69 -21.06
N GLU A 932 33.72 -9.65 -21.88
CA GLU A 932 32.89 -10.73 -22.40
C GLU A 932 32.20 -11.52 -21.26
N LYS A 933 30.87 -11.51 -21.26
CA LYS A 933 29.99 -12.17 -20.28
C LYS A 933 30.11 -13.70 -20.34
N GLY A 934 31.07 -14.25 -19.61
CA GLY A 934 31.26 -15.68 -19.36
C GLY A 934 30.30 -16.26 -18.30
N LYS A 935 29.83 -17.48 -18.54
CA LYS A 935 28.91 -18.29 -17.70
C LYS A 935 29.56 -18.87 -16.42
N PHE A 936 28.70 -19.07 -15.41
CA PHE A 936 28.89 -19.64 -14.06
C PHE A 936 29.43 -21.09 -13.96
N VAL A 937 30.04 -21.44 -12.80
CA VAL A 937 29.82 -22.70 -12.03
C VAL A 937 30.00 -22.48 -10.50
N LEU A 938 29.13 -23.12 -9.71
CA LEU A 938 29.12 -23.29 -8.23
C LEU A 938 30.03 -24.44 -7.75
N ILE A 939 30.39 -24.49 -6.45
CA ILE A 939 30.20 -25.65 -5.52
C ILE A 939 30.48 -25.20 -4.05
N GLN A 940 29.59 -25.57 -3.13
CA GLN A 940 29.82 -25.88 -1.70
C GLN A 940 29.54 -27.40 -1.55
N PRO A 941 30.16 -28.19 -0.63
CA PRO A 941 29.69 -28.24 0.78
C PRO A 941 30.62 -28.86 1.90
N GLY A 942 30.51 -28.32 3.13
CA GLY A 942 30.00 -29.07 4.30
C GLY A 942 30.91 -29.78 5.35
N SER A 943 30.77 -29.30 6.61
CA SER A 943 30.76 -30.02 7.92
C SER A 943 32.11 -30.26 8.65
N LYS A 944 32.25 -30.21 9.99
CA LYS A 944 31.38 -30.75 11.06
C LYS A 944 31.76 -30.27 12.48
N ASP A 945 30.90 -30.66 13.43
CA ASP A 945 30.87 -30.44 14.88
C ASP A 945 32.06 -31.00 15.71
N SER A 946 32.17 -30.51 16.94
CA SER A 946 31.86 -31.22 18.20
C SER A 946 32.66 -30.69 19.41
N THR A 947 33.49 -29.66 19.22
CA THR A 947 34.21 -28.98 20.33
C THR A 947 34.43 -27.45 20.17
N GLY A 948 33.53 -26.69 19.52
CA GLY A 948 33.55 -25.20 19.53
C GLY A 948 33.44 -24.56 18.14
N LEU A 949 32.23 -24.21 17.67
CA LEU A 949 31.45 -22.98 17.90
C LEU A 949 31.70 -21.86 16.86
N VAL A 950 30.75 -21.67 15.94
CA VAL A 950 30.00 -20.40 15.82
C VAL A 950 28.50 -20.75 15.76
N LYS A 951 27.72 -20.13 16.64
CA LYS A 951 26.26 -20.28 16.75
C LYS A 951 25.55 -19.78 15.48
N PRO A 952 24.50 -20.47 15.00
CA PRO A 952 23.74 -20.06 13.83
C PRO A 952 22.90 -18.81 14.11
N ALA A 953 22.69 -18.01 13.07
CA ALA A 953 21.64 -17.01 13.01
C ALA A 953 20.29 -17.66 13.37
N VAL A 954 19.49 -16.95 14.17
CA VAL A 954 18.14 -17.36 14.57
C VAL A 954 17.33 -17.66 13.30
N LYS A 955 17.04 -18.95 13.06
CA LYS A 955 16.08 -19.37 12.05
C LYS A 955 14.71 -18.85 12.50
N VAL A 956 14.11 -17.96 11.70
CA VAL A 956 12.69 -17.62 11.82
C VAL A 956 11.91 -18.90 11.51
N GLU A 957 11.15 -19.39 12.48
CA GLU A 957 10.36 -20.61 12.32
C GLU A 957 9.18 -20.33 11.38
N TYR A 958 9.13 -21.02 10.24
CA TYR A 958 8.03 -20.90 9.28
C TYR A 958 6.72 -21.44 9.89
N LYS A 959 5.72 -20.56 10.08
CA LYS A 959 4.40 -20.88 10.64
C LYS A 959 3.30 -21.13 9.60
N GLY A 960 3.65 -21.37 8.33
CA GLY A 960 2.67 -21.64 7.29
C GLY A 960 2.36 -23.13 7.12
N PRO A 961 1.47 -23.48 6.16
CA PRO A 961 0.89 -24.83 6.07
C PRO A 961 1.85 -25.92 5.57
N TYR A 962 3.03 -25.56 5.03
CA TYR A 962 3.98 -26.51 4.47
C TYR A 962 4.93 -27.12 5.53
N SER A 963 5.11 -28.44 5.45
CA SER A 963 5.96 -29.27 6.31
C SER A 963 7.45 -29.03 6.04
N GLN A 964 8.21 -28.71 7.10
CA GLN A 964 9.68 -28.52 7.05
C GLN A 964 10.48 -29.83 7.07
N LYS A 965 9.84 -31.01 7.01
CA LYS A 965 10.55 -32.28 7.01
C LYS A 965 11.51 -32.37 5.81
N THR A 966 12.79 -32.58 6.09
CA THR A 966 13.86 -32.62 5.08
C THR A 966 14.24 -34.03 4.65
N ASN A 967 13.91 -35.05 5.45
CA ASN A 967 14.24 -36.45 5.19
C ASN A 967 13.09 -37.19 4.47
N VAL A 968 12.59 -36.60 3.39
CA VAL A 968 11.48 -37.12 2.58
C VAL A 968 11.81 -36.98 1.10
N THR A 969 11.10 -37.72 0.25
CA THR A 969 11.32 -37.66 -1.20
C THR A 969 10.80 -36.36 -1.80
N TYR A 970 11.64 -35.74 -2.62
CA TYR A 970 11.33 -34.54 -3.38
C TYR A 970 10.91 -34.88 -4.81
N CYS A 971 10.05 -34.04 -5.36
CA CYS A 971 9.73 -33.97 -6.77
C CYS A 971 10.07 -32.58 -7.32
N TYR A 972 10.29 -32.51 -8.62
CA TYR A 972 10.45 -31.23 -9.32
C TYR A 972 9.10 -30.82 -9.90
N THR A 973 8.82 -29.52 -9.85
CA THR A 973 7.58 -28.94 -10.33
C THR A 973 7.85 -27.76 -11.26
N LEU A 974 7.12 -27.71 -12.37
CA LEU A 974 7.05 -26.56 -13.28
C LEU A 974 5.58 -26.11 -13.43
N ILE A 975 5.30 -24.86 -13.07
CA ILE A 975 3.99 -24.23 -13.29
C ILE A 975 4.05 -23.34 -14.53
N PHE A 976 3.07 -23.47 -15.41
CA PHE A 976 3.00 -22.74 -16.67
C PHE A 976 1.55 -22.45 -17.10
N LEU A 977 1.36 -21.51 -18.01
CA LEU A 977 0.04 -21.14 -18.55
C LEU A 977 -0.41 -22.13 -19.64
N LYS A 978 -1.65 -22.64 -19.49
CA LYS A 978 -2.26 -23.63 -20.40
C LYS A 978 -2.32 -23.16 -21.86
N LYS A 979 -2.70 -21.90 -22.08
CA LYS A 979 -2.87 -21.34 -23.44
C LYS A 979 -1.56 -21.12 -24.19
N GLN A 980 -0.42 -21.12 -23.50
CA GLN A 980 0.88 -20.74 -24.07
C GLN A 980 1.81 -21.92 -24.30
N ASN A 981 1.51 -23.11 -23.75
CA ASN A 981 2.40 -24.25 -23.79
C ASN A 981 1.65 -25.53 -24.15
N ASP A 982 2.26 -26.35 -25.00
CA ASP A 982 1.74 -27.66 -25.42
C ASP A 982 2.22 -28.73 -24.41
N GLU A 983 1.29 -29.27 -23.62
CA GLU A 983 1.58 -30.21 -22.53
C GLU A 983 2.27 -31.49 -23.04
N ALA A 984 1.86 -32.02 -24.20
CA ALA A 984 2.42 -33.24 -24.76
C ALA A 984 3.86 -33.03 -25.23
N LYS A 985 4.18 -31.85 -25.78
CA LYS A 985 5.56 -31.49 -26.14
C LYS A 985 6.44 -31.29 -24.91
N LEU A 986 5.90 -30.69 -23.85
CA LEU A 986 6.63 -30.52 -22.59
C LEU A 986 6.96 -31.86 -21.95
N ILE A 987 6.00 -32.80 -21.89
CA ILE A 987 6.26 -34.15 -21.35
C ILE A 987 7.40 -34.82 -22.12
N LYS A 988 7.33 -34.88 -23.46
CA LYS A 988 8.38 -35.49 -24.29
C LYS A 988 9.74 -34.81 -24.14
N ALA A 989 9.76 -33.48 -24.00
CA ALA A 989 10.99 -32.73 -23.81
C ALA A 989 11.65 -33.06 -22.45
N PHE A 990 10.85 -33.13 -21.38
CA PHE A 990 11.33 -33.53 -20.06
C PHE A 990 11.73 -35.01 -20.00
N GLU A 991 11.02 -35.92 -20.69
CA GLU A 991 11.44 -37.33 -20.82
C GLU A 991 12.77 -37.47 -21.55
N SER A 992 12.95 -36.74 -22.65
CA SER A 992 14.22 -36.73 -23.42
C SER A 992 15.37 -36.15 -22.59
N PHE A 993 15.09 -35.05 -21.86
CA PHE A 993 16.03 -34.45 -20.91
C PHE A 993 16.43 -35.44 -19.80
N ASN A 994 15.47 -36.20 -19.28
CA ASN A 994 15.71 -37.20 -18.23
C ASN A 994 16.55 -38.36 -18.73
N GLN A 995 16.26 -38.86 -19.92
CA GLN A 995 17.05 -39.93 -20.52
C GLN A 995 18.49 -39.49 -20.77
N ALA A 996 18.70 -38.27 -21.25
CA ALA A 996 20.03 -37.74 -21.57
C ALA A 996 20.90 -37.42 -20.33
N ASN A 997 20.28 -36.98 -19.23
CA ASN A 997 21.01 -36.43 -18.08
C ASN A 997 20.91 -37.29 -16.81
N PHE A 998 19.92 -38.18 -16.71
CA PHE A 998 19.57 -38.90 -15.48
C PHE A 998 19.19 -40.37 -15.73
N GLY A 999 19.67 -40.97 -16.82
CA GLY A 999 19.25 -42.27 -17.38
C GLY A 999 19.39 -43.54 -16.51
N ALA A 1000 19.75 -43.42 -15.24
CA ALA A 1000 19.82 -44.52 -14.27
C ALA A 1000 18.69 -44.50 -13.22
N ALA A 1001 17.79 -43.52 -13.24
CA ALA A 1001 16.72 -43.36 -12.24
C ALA A 1001 15.32 -43.58 -12.84
N SER A 1002 14.42 -44.20 -12.06
CA SER A 1002 13.00 -44.46 -12.39
C SER A 1002 12.15 -43.18 -12.42
N ILE A 1003 12.58 -42.16 -13.17
CA ILE A 1003 11.98 -40.83 -13.20
C ILE A 1003 10.73 -40.83 -14.08
N LYS A 1004 9.62 -40.33 -13.54
CA LYS A 1004 8.34 -40.21 -14.26
C LYS A 1004 7.93 -38.75 -14.38
N VAL A 1005 7.49 -38.35 -15.57
CA VAL A 1005 6.98 -37.01 -15.87
C VAL A 1005 5.47 -37.08 -16.04
N SER A 1006 4.73 -36.20 -15.36
CA SER A 1006 3.29 -36.06 -15.54
C SER A 1006 2.89 -34.58 -15.59
N VAL A 1007 1.78 -34.27 -16.25
CA VAL A 1007 1.19 -32.92 -16.26
C VAL A 1007 -0.24 -33.03 -15.75
N GLU A 1008 -0.61 -32.11 -14.88
CA GLU A 1008 -1.96 -32.00 -14.31
C GLU A 1008 -2.46 -30.55 -14.39
N SER A 1009 -3.78 -30.37 -14.38
CA SER A 1009 -4.41 -29.05 -14.30
C SER A 1009 -4.35 -28.51 -12.87
N LEU A 1010 -3.78 -27.32 -12.67
CA LEU A 1010 -3.74 -26.65 -11.36
C LEU A 1010 -5.00 -25.79 -11.14
N ASP A 1011 -5.38 -24.99 -12.14
CA ASP A 1011 -6.61 -24.18 -12.18
C ASP A 1011 -7.06 -23.91 -13.62
N ASP A 1012 -8.03 -23.02 -13.83
CA ASP A 1012 -8.59 -22.71 -15.15
C ASP A 1012 -7.54 -22.24 -16.16
N ASN A 1013 -6.45 -21.62 -15.69
CA ASN A 1013 -5.45 -20.96 -16.54
C ASN A 1013 -4.05 -21.58 -16.47
N ARG A 1014 -3.73 -22.36 -15.42
CA ARG A 1014 -2.39 -22.90 -15.15
C ARG A 1014 -2.38 -24.43 -15.09
N SER A 1015 -1.29 -25.02 -15.59
CA SER A 1015 -0.97 -26.44 -15.44
C SER A 1015 0.33 -26.61 -14.65
N ILE A 1016 0.48 -27.78 -14.03
CA ILE A 1016 1.61 -28.17 -13.20
C ILE A 1016 2.24 -29.44 -13.80
N LEU A 1017 3.49 -29.36 -14.24
CA LEU A 1017 4.30 -30.50 -14.63
C LEU A 1017 5.08 -30.99 -13.42
N ILE A 1018 4.99 -32.27 -13.12
CA ILE A 1018 5.57 -32.91 -11.94
C ILE A 1018 6.53 -34.01 -12.40
N VAL A 1019 7.72 -34.00 -11.85
CA VAL A 1019 8.74 -35.02 -12.09
C VAL A 1019 9.02 -35.76 -10.79
N ASN A 1020 8.62 -37.03 -10.75
CA ASN A 1020 8.74 -37.91 -9.60
C ASN A 1020 9.93 -38.86 -9.74
N GLY A 1021 10.42 -39.38 -8.62
CA GLY A 1021 11.54 -40.34 -8.58
C GLY A 1021 12.91 -39.70 -8.41
N LEU A 1022 12.99 -38.46 -7.91
CA LEU A 1022 14.24 -37.74 -7.72
C LEU A 1022 14.95 -38.04 -6.39
N GLY A 1023 14.31 -38.75 -5.45
CA GLY A 1023 14.92 -39.12 -4.17
C GLY A 1023 15.02 -37.95 -3.20
N GLU A 1024 16.18 -37.77 -2.57
CA GLU A 1024 16.43 -36.77 -1.53
C GLU A 1024 16.61 -35.34 -2.10
N LYS A 1025 16.62 -34.33 -1.21
CA LYS A 1025 16.71 -32.91 -1.56
C LYS A 1025 17.88 -32.59 -2.51
N GLY A 1026 19.06 -33.18 -2.28
CA GLY A 1026 20.25 -32.93 -3.09
C GLY A 1026 20.07 -33.34 -4.55
N SER A 1027 19.52 -34.53 -4.79
CA SER A 1027 19.22 -35.04 -6.13
C SER A 1027 18.15 -34.22 -6.84
N ALA A 1028 17.10 -33.82 -6.13
CA ALA A 1028 16.07 -32.95 -6.69
C ALA A 1028 16.60 -31.54 -7.00
N MET A 1029 17.48 -30.99 -6.15
CA MET A 1029 18.14 -29.71 -6.40
C MET A 1029 19.08 -29.78 -7.61
N ALA A 1030 19.85 -30.86 -7.76
CA ALA A 1030 20.68 -31.10 -8.93
C ALA A 1030 19.82 -31.18 -10.21
N TYR A 1031 18.66 -31.85 -10.13
CA TYR A 1031 17.70 -31.90 -11.22
C TYR A 1031 17.15 -30.52 -11.58
N LEU A 1032 16.73 -29.72 -10.59
CA LEU A 1032 16.27 -28.34 -10.78
C LEU A 1032 17.36 -27.49 -11.45
N GLN A 1033 18.59 -27.53 -10.94
CA GLN A 1033 19.72 -26.78 -11.50
C GLN A 1033 19.98 -27.17 -12.95
N LYS A 1034 20.02 -28.48 -13.25
CA LYS A 1034 20.24 -28.97 -14.60
C LYS A 1034 19.12 -28.54 -15.55
N SER A 1035 17.85 -28.63 -15.12
CA SER A 1035 16.69 -28.22 -15.91
C SER A 1035 16.59 -26.70 -16.15
N VAL A 1036 17.19 -25.89 -15.27
CA VAL A 1036 17.30 -24.43 -15.42
C VAL A 1036 18.42 -24.08 -16.39
N SER A 1037 19.51 -24.85 -16.42
CA SER A 1037 20.62 -24.65 -17.35
C SER A 1037 20.36 -25.16 -18.77
N ASP A 1038 19.33 -26.00 -18.96
CA ASP A 1038 19.02 -26.61 -20.24
C ASP A 1038 18.30 -25.63 -21.19
N SER A 1039 19.02 -25.20 -22.24
CA SER A 1039 18.51 -24.25 -23.23
C SER A 1039 17.36 -24.79 -24.06
N SER A 1040 17.26 -26.11 -24.25
CA SER A 1040 16.22 -26.74 -25.05
C SER A 1040 14.89 -26.76 -24.30
N LEU A 1041 14.89 -27.08 -23.00
CA LEU A 1041 13.72 -26.99 -22.13
C LEU A 1041 13.25 -25.55 -21.98
N ASN A 1042 14.17 -24.60 -21.76
CA ASN A 1042 13.80 -23.20 -21.56
C ASN A 1042 13.21 -22.54 -22.81
N LYS A 1043 13.65 -22.94 -24.01
CA LYS A 1043 13.10 -22.43 -25.27
C LYS A 1043 11.65 -22.88 -25.50
N LEU A 1044 11.26 -24.04 -24.97
CA LEU A 1044 9.90 -24.59 -25.08
C LEU A 1044 8.91 -23.94 -24.11
N ILE A 1045 9.37 -23.46 -22.95
CA ILE A 1045 8.53 -22.93 -21.85
C ILE A 1045 8.26 -21.41 -22.04
N GLY A 1046 8.08 -20.95 -23.28
CA GLY A 1046 8.14 -19.52 -23.66
C GLY A 1046 7.40 -18.52 -22.74
N GLY A 1047 8.12 -17.46 -22.32
CA GLY A 1047 7.57 -16.29 -21.60
C GLY A 1047 8.04 -16.14 -20.15
N ASN A 1048 7.78 -14.97 -19.52
CA ASN A 1048 8.18 -14.67 -18.12
C ASN A 1048 7.25 -15.29 -17.05
N ASN A 1049 6.23 -16.06 -17.45
CA ASN A 1049 5.12 -16.51 -16.61
C ASN A 1049 5.17 -18.01 -16.26
N PHE A 1050 6.37 -18.54 -15.97
CA PHE A 1050 6.54 -19.88 -15.42
C PHE A 1050 7.34 -19.86 -14.12
N ARG A 1051 7.20 -20.91 -13.30
CA ARG A 1051 7.99 -21.10 -12.07
C ARG A 1051 8.44 -22.55 -11.94
N LYS A 1052 9.72 -22.74 -11.64
CA LYS A 1052 10.37 -24.03 -11.40
C LYS A 1052 10.83 -24.11 -9.95
N PHE A 1053 10.50 -25.18 -9.25
CA PHE A 1053 10.95 -25.42 -7.88
C PHE A 1053 10.90 -26.91 -7.54
N ILE A 1054 11.53 -27.31 -6.44
CA ILE A 1054 11.38 -28.65 -5.89
C ILE A 1054 10.43 -28.60 -4.70
N ILE A 1055 9.68 -29.68 -4.50
CA ILE A 1055 8.67 -29.77 -3.47
C ILE A 1055 8.60 -31.20 -2.95
N THR A 1056 8.36 -31.38 -1.65
CA THR A 1056 8.16 -32.72 -1.07
C THR A 1056 6.81 -33.28 -1.50
N ASN A 1057 6.66 -34.60 -1.56
CA ASN A 1057 5.36 -35.19 -1.91
C ASN A 1057 4.23 -34.76 -0.96
N GLU A 1058 4.53 -34.61 0.35
CA GLU A 1058 3.60 -34.09 1.36
C GLU A 1058 3.19 -32.64 1.05
N ASN A 1059 4.16 -31.77 0.79
CA ASN A 1059 3.87 -30.37 0.49
C ASN A 1059 3.20 -30.17 -0.87
N LEU A 1060 3.42 -31.07 -1.83
CA LEU A 1060 2.76 -31.02 -3.13
C LEU A 1060 1.24 -31.23 -2.99
N VAL A 1061 0.79 -32.09 -2.07
CA VAL A 1061 -0.64 -32.29 -1.79
C VAL A 1061 -1.25 -30.99 -1.24
N ILE A 1062 -0.56 -30.36 -0.29
CA ILE A 1062 -0.96 -29.08 0.29
C ILE A 1062 -0.98 -28.00 -0.79
N PHE A 1063 0.06 -27.93 -1.62
CA PHE A 1063 0.19 -26.95 -2.68
C PHE A 1063 -0.92 -27.07 -3.74
N LYS A 1064 -1.26 -28.30 -4.14
CA LYS A 1064 -2.36 -28.55 -5.09
C LYS A 1064 -3.73 -28.17 -4.52
N LYS A 1065 -3.91 -28.28 -3.19
CA LYS A 1065 -5.13 -27.85 -2.50
C LYS A 1065 -5.22 -26.33 -2.39
N GLU A 1066 -4.17 -25.69 -1.89
CA GLU A 1066 -4.13 -24.25 -1.62
C GLU A 1066 -3.95 -23.41 -2.90
N LYS A 1067 -3.27 -23.96 -3.92
CA LYS A 1067 -2.96 -23.30 -5.21
C LYS A 1067 -2.24 -21.96 -5.08
N ASN A 1068 -1.66 -21.70 -3.91
CA ASN A 1068 -1.00 -20.45 -3.53
C ASN A 1068 0.52 -20.57 -3.75
N LEU A 1069 0.95 -20.14 -4.93
CA LEU A 1069 2.36 -20.14 -5.35
C LEU A 1069 3.22 -19.17 -4.53
N ILE A 1070 2.68 -18.01 -4.16
CA ILE A 1070 3.44 -17.01 -3.40
C ILE A 1070 3.80 -17.57 -2.02
N GLN A 1071 2.82 -18.12 -1.31
CA GLN A 1071 3.02 -18.73 0.00
C GLN A 1071 3.96 -19.94 -0.03
N TYR A 1072 3.93 -20.74 -1.10
CA TYR A 1072 4.88 -21.84 -1.24
C TYR A 1072 6.30 -21.34 -1.54
N MET A 1073 6.46 -20.28 -2.34
CA MET A 1073 7.79 -19.72 -2.61
C MET A 1073 8.39 -19.04 -1.38
N GLU A 1074 7.57 -18.41 -0.53
CA GLU A 1074 7.98 -17.91 0.79
C GLU A 1074 8.51 -19.04 1.67
N PHE A 1075 7.77 -20.14 1.77
CA PHE A 1075 8.22 -21.35 2.46
C PHE A 1075 9.53 -21.87 1.85
N PHE A 1076 9.54 -22.10 0.54
CA PHE A 1076 10.68 -22.66 -0.18
C PHE A 1076 11.94 -21.84 0.05
N ASN A 1077 11.85 -20.51 0.04
CA ASN A 1077 12.99 -19.62 0.30
C ASN A 1077 13.50 -19.70 1.75
N GLN A 1078 12.65 -20.02 2.72
CA GLN A 1078 13.03 -20.17 4.13
C GLN A 1078 13.69 -21.53 4.44
N VAL A 1079 13.36 -22.57 3.68
CA VAL A 1079 13.93 -23.93 3.84
C VAL A 1079 14.94 -24.34 2.76
N LYS A 1080 15.23 -23.49 1.77
CA LYS A 1080 16.15 -23.79 0.66
C LYS A 1080 17.59 -23.97 1.15
#